data_AF-A0A081KBH4-F1
#
_entry.id   AF-A0A081KBH4-F1
#
_cell.length_a   1.000
_cell.length_b   1.000
_cell.length_c   1.000
_cell.angle_alpha   90.00
_cell.angle_beta   90.00
_cell.angle_gamma   90.00
#
_symmetry.space_group_name_H-M   'P 1'
#
loop_
_entity.id
_entity.type
_entity.pdbx_description
1 polymer ?
#
loop_
_entity_poly.entity_id
_entity_poly.type
_entity_poly.pdbx_seq_one_letter_code
_entity_poly.pdbx_strand_id
1 'polypeptide(L)'
;MNFSISTAKHTLSGQNISLSFNQYHVLQSIRAGKIMVSQYDTPEMELALANIYLRTKENGQISATPLMYFNGQIETCRSESGEVTWTTRTEQFCATVTVSVAIDRNTVFFTANVENLGKDSLTYDLIYGQDIALADEGAVKSNEAYCSQYIDQQVFQLEGVGYTVCCRQNLPQSSGNPWVQIGSFQPVAHFSTDGIQFFGKSYKFTNEPEALLKPALDDKRYQFEMAYIALQTQDIQLTTGEHSSHVFYLDFQDNMPSSNVSEALPVADIRQHYSSVDHSNSAAVDLSGLKENCLTQPAVIIGETLNENEITRFFGEQRRFPETEGGELLSFFRENSCYVTLKAKEQHLERATGHMIASGNNQDFANAVMSSTHGIYGVFNSHVVLGNTSFNKLLGVERSFLNLFKSSGQRIWVKQGETYHLLTMPSAYEAGANHSLWVYKFQNGFIQVRCFSAQSAPAIQMDIKAEGYDQPLELMITHQLLMANNEHESHVQVHQEGNLIHITGDNALIADTLPELSYTLRTDSCLNQVDLVQEDGNGPVRYLVLSGTVEGQASLTITGSLWDQQQSAPETLDFDRETTAFQDAQNQLINQFNIDFEHDHHNADKLNDTMQWFTHNALVHYSTPHGLEQYSGAAWGTRDVSQGPFEFFMSLQRYDRAAALLETIYSHQHLETGTWPQWFMFDQYARIQQEDAHGDVVVWPMKALADYLVATGDLAILDKQLPYTAIEEGFGFTEQTVSLFAHVERQLKHIIDSLVPGTSLSCYGDGDWDDTLQPANQALRENMVSGWTIPLTLQTLKTMSKALAGHGQYDAFINELNLLAEKMEADYHRYLIKDGVIAGFIHFANGDTSQVEYLLHPADQKTGIKYRLLPGSRSIISETFDPELAEKHMAIIHEHLLCPDGVRLMDRMAEYKAGKQSYFKRAELAANLGREVGLQYCHAHIRFIEALCKMGKAETVFENLYKIIPVGIQSAVPNAELRQSNAYFSSSDGKFNDRYEAYDNFQQLRTGDVKVKGGWRIYSSGPGIYINQLISSVLGIRYQQQSLVLDPVIARTLGKVTLNFRIFDKPCQIIIHPEQGEHTPKKVCLNDKPLTFTQLANPYRTGGVLVEKDVLESTLSATDNLLEIWL
;
A
#
# COMPACT_ATOMS: atom_id res chain seq x y z
N MET A 1 -20.60 28.95 14.00
CA MET A 1 -21.43 27.77 14.37
C MET A 1 -21.00 27.34 15.78
N ASN A 2 -21.78 26.56 16.54
CA ASN A 2 -21.32 26.10 17.86
C ASN A 2 -20.53 24.80 17.66
N PHE A 3 -19.20 24.88 17.74
CA PHE A 3 -18.27 23.81 17.36
C PHE A 3 -17.69 23.12 18.61
N SER A 4 -18.53 22.39 19.36
CA SER A 4 -18.05 21.59 20.51
C SER A 4 -18.36 20.11 20.29
N ILE A 5 -17.36 19.24 20.49
CA ILE A 5 -17.55 17.79 20.57
C ILE A 5 -17.53 17.42 22.05
N SER A 6 -18.50 16.65 22.54
CA SER A 6 -18.38 16.06 23.87
C SER A 6 -17.71 14.70 23.80
N THR A 7 -16.90 14.38 24.81
CA THR A 7 -16.43 13.01 25.05
C THR A 7 -17.33 12.20 25.96
N ALA A 8 -18.52 12.70 26.27
CA ALA A 8 -19.57 11.86 26.82
C ALA A 8 -19.78 10.65 25.90
N LYS A 9 -19.33 9.49 26.37
CA LYS A 9 -19.54 8.19 25.77
C LYS A 9 -20.32 7.35 26.76
N HIS A 10 -21.09 6.41 26.25
CA HIS A 10 -21.61 5.34 27.07
C HIS A 10 -21.37 4.02 26.38
N THR A 11 -21.33 2.98 27.20
CA THR A 11 -21.06 1.63 26.73
C THR A 11 -22.22 0.75 27.13
N LEU A 12 -22.71 -0.03 26.18
CA LEU A 12 -23.62 -1.14 26.41
C LEU A 12 -22.79 -2.42 26.44
N SER A 13 -22.77 -3.13 27.56
CA SER A 13 -21.91 -4.30 27.78
C SER A 13 -22.72 -5.55 28.06
N GLY A 14 -22.37 -6.64 27.36
CA GLY A 14 -22.81 -8.00 27.68
C GLY A 14 -21.77 -8.71 28.56
N GLN A 15 -21.51 -9.98 28.28
CA GLN A 15 -20.51 -10.77 28.99
C GLN A 15 -19.07 -10.25 28.76
N ASN A 16 -18.55 -10.39 27.53
CA ASN A 16 -17.24 -9.87 27.11
C ASN A 16 -17.35 -8.84 25.98
N ILE A 17 -18.50 -8.79 25.28
CA ILE A 17 -18.76 -7.86 24.19
C ILE A 17 -19.31 -6.52 24.71
N SER A 18 -18.90 -5.44 24.08
CA SER A 18 -19.27 -4.08 24.44
C SER A 18 -19.43 -3.22 23.18
N LEU A 19 -20.45 -2.36 23.19
CA LEU A 19 -20.70 -1.38 22.16
C LEU A 19 -20.48 0.00 22.75
N SER A 20 -19.59 0.77 22.13
CA SER A 20 -19.35 2.15 22.53
C SER A 20 -20.20 3.09 21.67
N PHE A 21 -20.87 4.02 22.31
CA PHE A 21 -21.69 5.04 21.65
C PHE A 21 -21.23 6.43 22.08
N ASN A 22 -21.21 7.37 21.13
CA ASN A 22 -20.91 8.76 21.43
C ASN A 22 -22.09 9.48 22.11
N GLN A 23 -21.95 10.78 22.38
CA GLN A 23 -22.99 11.62 22.99
C GLN A 23 -24.28 11.72 22.16
N TYR A 24 -24.19 11.47 20.86
CA TYR A 24 -25.32 11.45 19.92
C TYR A 24 -25.91 10.05 19.76
N HIS A 25 -25.46 9.12 20.60
CA HIS A 25 -25.80 7.71 20.55
C HIS A 25 -25.49 7.06 19.19
N VAL A 26 -24.54 7.60 18.42
CA VAL A 26 -24.00 6.91 17.22
C VAL A 26 -23.06 5.81 17.70
N LEU A 27 -23.21 4.62 17.12
CA LEU A 27 -22.34 3.47 17.40
C LEU A 27 -20.92 3.79 16.92
N GLN A 28 -19.97 3.91 17.85
CA GLN A 28 -18.58 4.16 17.51
C GLN A 28 -17.89 2.88 17.07
N SER A 29 -18.07 1.81 17.83
CA SER A 29 -17.43 0.51 17.56
C SER A 29 -17.94 -0.59 18.47
N ILE A 30 -17.70 -1.83 18.02
CA ILE A 30 -18.02 -3.07 18.75
C ILE A 30 -16.69 -3.72 19.15
N ARG A 31 -16.49 -3.98 20.44
CA ARG A 31 -15.29 -4.60 20.99
C ARG A 31 -15.63 -5.80 21.88
N ALA A 32 -14.77 -6.80 21.88
CA ALA A 32 -14.79 -7.89 22.84
C ALA A 32 -13.40 -8.09 23.46
N GLY A 33 -13.25 -7.69 24.73
CA GLY A 33 -11.92 -7.61 25.35
C GLY A 33 -10.97 -6.70 24.57
N LYS A 34 -9.89 -7.28 24.02
CA LYS A 34 -8.88 -6.58 23.19
C LYS A 34 -9.20 -6.60 21.69
N ILE A 35 -10.19 -7.42 21.30
CA ILE A 35 -10.56 -7.60 19.90
C ILE A 35 -11.54 -6.50 19.50
N MET A 36 -11.21 -5.81 18.42
CA MET A 36 -12.14 -4.96 17.72
C MET A 36 -12.95 -5.83 16.74
N VAL A 37 -14.25 -5.93 17.00
CA VAL A 37 -15.17 -6.73 16.17
C VAL A 37 -15.54 -5.94 14.92
N SER A 38 -15.89 -4.66 15.07
CA SER A 38 -16.07 -3.74 13.94
C SER A 38 -14.75 -3.42 13.25
N GLN A 39 -14.80 -3.09 11.97
CA GLN A 39 -13.60 -2.74 11.20
C GLN A 39 -13.15 -1.31 11.46
N TYR A 40 -14.08 -0.39 11.71
CA TYR A 40 -13.76 1.01 11.91
C TYR A 40 -14.19 1.51 13.29
N ASP A 41 -13.43 2.47 13.82
CA ASP A 41 -13.92 3.39 14.83
C ASP A 41 -14.60 4.52 14.05
N THR A 42 -15.92 4.66 14.21
CA THR A 42 -16.67 5.71 13.51
C THR A 42 -16.13 7.08 13.93
N PRO A 43 -15.62 7.89 12.99
CA PRO A 43 -15.08 9.21 13.31
C PRO A 43 -16.12 10.13 13.94
N GLU A 44 -15.67 11.18 14.62
CA GLU A 44 -16.60 12.15 15.18
C GLU A 44 -17.38 12.83 14.08
N MET A 45 -18.67 13.07 14.34
CA MET A 45 -19.57 13.70 13.36
C MET A 45 -19.71 12.89 12.07
N GLU A 46 -19.41 11.58 12.06
CA GLU A 46 -19.72 10.70 10.94
C GLU A 46 -20.79 9.68 11.34
N LEU A 47 -21.40 9.08 10.32
CA LEU A 47 -22.32 7.96 10.52
C LEU A 47 -21.55 6.65 10.66
N ALA A 48 -22.04 5.79 11.54
CA ALA A 48 -21.57 4.42 11.62
C ALA A 48 -21.89 3.69 10.31
N LEU A 49 -20.94 2.88 9.82
CA LEU A 49 -21.17 2.04 8.65
C LEU A 49 -22.16 0.90 8.96
N ALA A 50 -22.23 0.48 10.23
CA ALA A 50 -23.25 -0.42 10.70
C ALA A 50 -24.63 0.25 10.73
N ASN A 51 -25.61 -0.32 10.04
CA ASN A 51 -26.96 0.24 9.98
C ASN A 51 -28.03 -0.82 9.66
N ILE A 52 -29.29 -0.43 9.88
CA ILE A 52 -30.45 -1.10 9.29
C ILE A 52 -31.11 -0.11 8.36
N TYR A 53 -31.31 -0.50 7.11
CA TYR A 53 -32.02 0.29 6.11
C TYR A 53 -33.40 -0.30 5.89
N LEU A 54 -34.45 0.51 6.04
CA LEU A 54 -35.80 0.17 5.61
C LEU A 54 -36.00 0.61 4.18
N ARG A 55 -36.35 -0.33 3.30
CA ARG A 55 -36.60 -0.02 1.90
C ARG A 55 -38.07 -0.18 1.56
N THR A 56 -38.73 0.94 1.28
CA THR A 56 -40.12 0.92 0.81
C THR A 56 -40.14 0.66 -0.69
N LYS A 57 -41.14 -0.12 -1.14
CA LYS A 57 -41.32 -0.50 -2.55
C LYS A 57 -42.67 -0.01 -3.04
N GLU A 58 -42.66 1.01 -3.89
CA GLU A 58 -43.88 1.60 -4.43
C GLU A 58 -43.75 1.79 -5.94
N ASN A 59 -44.71 1.28 -6.71
CA ASN A 59 -44.76 1.42 -8.18
C ASN A 59 -43.46 1.02 -8.91
N GLY A 60 -42.72 0.05 -8.35
CA GLY A 60 -41.44 -0.41 -8.90
C GLY A 60 -40.23 0.46 -8.55
N GLN A 61 -40.41 1.51 -7.74
CA GLN A 61 -39.33 2.31 -7.16
C GLN A 61 -38.99 1.82 -5.76
N ILE A 62 -37.70 1.88 -5.41
CA ILE A 62 -37.18 1.53 -4.09
C ILE A 62 -36.65 2.82 -3.45
N SER A 63 -37.12 3.13 -2.24
CA SER A 63 -36.58 4.21 -1.41
C SER A 63 -36.01 3.61 -0.14
N ALA A 64 -34.76 3.93 0.21
CA ALA A 64 -34.10 3.40 1.39
C ALA A 64 -33.93 4.48 2.47
N THR A 65 -34.34 4.16 3.69
CA THR A 65 -34.20 5.03 4.87
C THR A 65 -33.27 4.32 5.86
N PRO A 66 -32.07 4.87 6.19
CA PRO A 66 -31.28 4.36 7.30
C PRO A 66 -32.10 4.47 8.60
N LEU A 67 -31.90 3.59 9.57
CA LEU A 67 -32.67 3.59 10.82
C LEU A 67 -31.82 3.78 12.06
N MET A 68 -30.50 3.55 11.96
CA MET A 68 -29.54 3.75 13.05
C MET A 68 -28.69 4.98 12.75
N TYR A 69 -29.28 6.17 12.83
CA TYR A 69 -28.56 7.41 12.63
C TYR A 69 -29.15 8.53 13.48
N PHE A 70 -28.43 9.65 13.56
CA PHE A 70 -28.86 10.81 14.32
C PHE A 70 -29.04 12.02 13.39
N ASN A 71 -30.21 12.64 13.44
CA ASN A 71 -30.51 13.93 12.82
C ASN A 71 -31.72 14.58 13.53
N GLY A 72 -32.16 15.76 13.09
CA GLY A 72 -33.30 16.47 13.70
C GLY A 72 -34.67 15.78 13.53
N GLN A 73 -34.74 14.70 12.76
CA GLN A 73 -35.96 13.94 12.44
C GLN A 73 -36.04 12.58 13.15
N ILE A 74 -34.93 12.11 13.75
CA ILE A 74 -34.89 10.85 14.50
C ILE A 74 -34.94 11.11 16.00
N GLU A 75 -35.94 10.53 16.64
CA GLU A 75 -36.00 10.46 18.09
C GLU A 75 -35.05 9.37 18.58
N THR A 76 -34.08 9.72 19.41
CA THR A 76 -33.16 8.76 20.01
C THR A 76 -33.34 8.74 21.52
N CYS A 77 -33.55 7.56 22.10
CA CYS A 77 -33.65 7.39 23.55
C CYS A 77 -32.66 6.34 24.06
N ARG A 78 -32.35 6.45 25.36
CA ARG A 78 -31.48 5.53 26.07
C ARG A 78 -32.20 5.00 27.30
N SER A 79 -32.23 3.67 27.47
CA SER A 79 -32.77 3.05 28.69
C SER A 79 -31.80 3.21 29.88
N GLU A 80 -32.26 2.93 31.10
CA GLU A 80 -31.38 2.92 32.28
C GLU A 80 -30.28 1.86 32.18
N SER A 81 -30.56 0.75 31.49
CA SER A 81 -29.60 -0.32 31.16
C SER A 81 -28.59 0.07 30.08
N GLY A 82 -28.76 1.24 29.43
CA GLY A 82 -27.85 1.76 28.41
C GLY A 82 -28.19 1.34 26.98
N GLU A 83 -29.31 0.67 26.74
CA GLU A 83 -29.76 0.31 25.39
C GLU A 83 -30.18 1.57 24.64
N VAL A 84 -29.81 1.65 23.36
CA VAL A 84 -30.14 2.77 22.49
C VAL A 84 -31.28 2.37 21.57
N THR A 85 -32.29 3.24 21.47
CA THR A 85 -33.37 3.09 20.49
C THR A 85 -33.47 4.33 19.62
N TRP A 86 -33.46 4.12 18.31
CA TRP A 86 -33.75 5.15 17.31
C TRP A 86 -35.17 4.95 16.78
N THR A 87 -35.93 6.04 16.68
CA THR A 87 -37.30 6.03 16.15
C THR A 87 -37.38 7.01 14.98
N THR A 88 -37.69 6.47 13.80
CA THR A 88 -37.96 7.23 12.58
C THR A 88 -39.46 7.21 12.31
N ARG A 89 -40.08 8.39 12.25
CA ARG A 89 -41.51 8.52 11.94
C ARG A 89 -41.72 9.36 10.68
N THR A 90 -42.40 8.78 9.70
CA THR A 90 -42.82 9.44 8.46
C THR A 90 -44.35 9.47 8.38
N GLU A 91 -44.92 10.03 7.32
CA GLU A 91 -46.37 9.93 7.06
C GLU A 91 -46.81 8.50 6.74
N GLN A 92 -45.89 7.65 6.26
CA GLN A 92 -46.18 6.30 5.79
C GLN A 92 -45.91 5.23 6.86
N PHE A 93 -44.88 5.39 7.69
CA PHE A 93 -44.48 4.38 8.67
C PHE A 93 -43.85 4.97 9.94
N CYS A 94 -43.89 4.18 11.02
CA CYS A 94 -43.03 4.36 12.19
C CYS A 94 -42.08 3.16 12.26
N ALA A 95 -40.78 3.41 12.28
CA ALA A 95 -39.77 2.37 12.44
C ALA A 95 -38.94 2.65 13.70
N THR A 96 -38.75 1.65 14.55
CA THR A 96 -37.84 1.71 15.69
C THR A 96 -36.74 0.68 15.55
N VAL A 97 -35.50 1.05 15.87
CA VAL A 97 -34.39 0.10 16.00
C VAL A 97 -33.84 0.20 17.40
N THR A 98 -33.77 -0.92 18.10
CA THR A 98 -33.20 -1.03 19.44
C THR A 98 -32.01 -1.96 19.44
N VAL A 99 -30.90 -1.50 20.01
CA VAL A 99 -29.69 -2.31 20.20
C VAL A 99 -29.63 -2.79 21.65
N SER A 100 -29.57 -4.11 21.80
CA SER A 100 -29.42 -4.79 23.09
C SER A 100 -28.29 -5.82 23.04
N VAL A 101 -27.86 -6.26 24.21
CA VAL A 101 -26.80 -7.27 24.38
C VAL A 101 -27.29 -8.37 25.31
N ALA A 102 -26.93 -9.62 25.02
CA ALA A 102 -27.17 -10.72 25.94
C ALA A 102 -26.31 -10.56 27.21
N ILE A 103 -26.90 -10.82 28.38
CA ILE A 103 -26.23 -10.69 29.67
C ILE A 103 -25.23 -11.84 29.89
N ASP A 104 -25.56 -13.03 29.42
CA ASP A 104 -24.85 -14.29 29.68
C ASP A 104 -24.13 -14.84 28.44
N ARG A 105 -24.08 -14.06 27.35
CA ARG A 105 -23.51 -14.46 26.06
C ARG A 105 -22.93 -13.26 25.34
N ASN A 106 -21.94 -13.48 24.48
CA ASN A 106 -21.34 -12.45 23.63
C ASN A 106 -22.19 -12.18 22.37
N THR A 107 -23.47 -11.87 22.55
CA THR A 107 -24.41 -11.63 21.45
C THR A 107 -24.94 -10.21 21.51
N VAL A 108 -24.93 -9.54 20.36
CA VAL A 108 -25.61 -8.25 20.13
C VAL A 108 -26.86 -8.51 19.31
N PHE A 109 -27.96 -7.86 19.67
CA PHE A 109 -29.23 -7.90 18.94
C PHE A 109 -29.60 -6.52 18.44
N PHE A 110 -30.07 -6.46 17.18
CA PHE A 110 -30.64 -5.27 16.57
C PHE A 110 -32.10 -5.57 16.25
N THR A 111 -33.01 -5.04 17.08
CA THR A 111 -34.46 -5.26 16.95
C THR A 111 -35.08 -4.10 16.18
N ALA A 112 -35.56 -4.35 14.96
CA ALA A 112 -36.27 -3.40 14.13
C ALA A 112 -37.78 -3.67 14.17
N ASN A 113 -38.57 -2.72 14.66
CA ASN A 113 -40.04 -2.77 14.56
C ASN A 113 -40.51 -1.77 13.52
N VAL A 114 -41.45 -2.17 12.66
CA VAL A 114 -42.02 -1.31 11.62
C VAL A 114 -43.53 -1.36 11.71
N GLU A 115 -44.17 -0.19 11.80
CA GLU A 115 -45.62 0.00 11.81
C GLU A 115 -46.03 0.80 10.58
N ASN A 116 -47.07 0.36 9.89
CA ASN A 116 -47.67 1.11 8.79
C ASN A 116 -48.64 2.18 9.34
N LEU A 117 -48.27 3.46 9.18
CA LEU A 117 -49.11 4.60 9.54
C LEU A 117 -49.96 5.11 8.37
N GLY A 118 -49.63 4.68 7.14
CA GLY A 118 -50.28 5.09 5.91
C GLY A 118 -51.67 4.48 5.72
N LYS A 119 -52.42 5.05 4.78
CA LYS A 119 -53.77 4.59 4.41
C LYS A 119 -53.77 3.38 3.48
N ASP A 120 -52.66 3.17 2.78
CA ASP A 120 -52.46 2.09 1.83
C ASP A 120 -51.52 1.03 2.42
N SER A 121 -51.44 -0.13 1.75
CA SER A 121 -50.55 -1.19 2.18
C SER A 121 -49.08 -0.80 1.96
N LEU A 122 -48.26 -0.95 2.98
CA LEU A 122 -46.82 -0.73 2.93
C LEU A 122 -46.12 -2.04 2.54
N THR A 123 -45.40 -2.02 1.42
CA THR A 123 -44.47 -3.11 1.06
C THR A 123 -43.05 -2.65 1.35
N TYR A 124 -42.31 -3.41 2.14
CA TYR A 124 -40.92 -3.08 2.47
C TYR A 124 -40.06 -4.33 2.70
N ASP A 125 -38.73 -4.15 2.64
CA ASP A 125 -37.76 -5.08 3.21
C ASP A 125 -36.76 -4.32 4.10
N LEU A 126 -35.94 -5.06 4.84
CA LEU A 126 -34.85 -4.51 5.65
C LEU A 126 -33.52 -5.03 5.13
N ILE A 127 -32.51 -4.15 5.11
CA ILE A 127 -31.11 -4.54 4.94
C ILE A 127 -30.33 -4.18 6.20
N TYR A 128 -29.78 -5.18 6.88
CA TYR A 128 -28.79 -4.99 7.93
C TYR A 128 -27.40 -5.05 7.33
N GLY A 129 -26.52 -4.11 7.68
CA GLY A 129 -25.12 -4.08 7.24
C GLY A 129 -24.18 -3.86 8.42
N GLN A 130 -23.04 -4.57 8.45
CA GLN A 130 -22.04 -4.49 9.52
C GLN A 130 -20.62 -4.72 8.97
N ASP A 131 -19.72 -3.77 9.23
CA ASP A 131 -18.28 -3.89 8.98
C ASP A 131 -17.60 -4.78 10.04
N ILE A 132 -16.62 -5.60 9.64
CA ILE A 132 -16.01 -6.63 10.48
C ILE A 132 -14.48 -6.63 10.36
N ALA A 133 -13.76 -6.66 11.48
CA ALA A 133 -12.30 -6.87 11.52
C ALA A 133 -11.89 -8.15 12.25
N LEU A 134 -12.46 -8.39 13.44
CA LEU A 134 -12.10 -9.50 14.33
C LEU A 134 -10.59 -9.55 14.61
N ALA A 135 -9.96 -8.41 14.92
CA ALA A 135 -8.53 -8.35 15.18
C ALA A 135 -8.21 -7.50 16.41
N ASP A 136 -6.99 -7.64 16.94
CA ASP A 136 -6.50 -6.77 18.00
C ASP A 136 -6.58 -5.30 17.55
N GLU A 137 -7.05 -4.41 18.42
CA GLU A 137 -7.31 -3.00 18.08
C GLU A 137 -6.12 -2.30 17.41
N GLY A 138 -4.90 -2.56 17.88
CA GLY A 138 -3.68 -2.01 17.28
C GLY A 138 -3.44 -2.48 15.84
N ALA A 139 -3.79 -3.74 15.52
CA ALA A 139 -3.68 -4.27 14.17
C ALA A 139 -4.70 -3.62 13.22
N VAL A 140 -5.95 -3.48 13.68
CA VAL A 140 -7.02 -2.84 12.91
C VAL A 140 -6.67 -1.38 12.62
N LYS A 141 -6.29 -0.61 13.63
CA LYS A 141 -5.92 0.80 13.48
C LYS A 141 -4.67 1.02 12.64
N SER A 142 -3.79 0.01 12.55
CA SER A 142 -2.64 0.06 11.65
C SER A 142 -3.06 -0.15 10.19
N ASN A 143 -3.94 -1.11 9.89
CA ASN A 143 -4.43 -1.31 8.52
C ASN A 143 -5.71 -2.16 8.47
N GLU A 144 -6.86 -1.53 8.25
CA GLU A 144 -8.14 -2.26 8.24
C GLU A 144 -8.25 -3.20 7.03
N ALA A 145 -7.71 -2.79 5.88
CA ALA A 145 -7.72 -3.59 4.66
C ALA A 145 -6.89 -4.87 4.81
N TYR A 146 -5.73 -4.78 5.44
CA TYR A 146 -4.87 -5.94 5.71
C TYR A 146 -5.55 -6.94 6.65
N CYS A 147 -6.18 -6.48 7.74
CA CYS A 147 -6.93 -7.37 8.63
C CYS A 147 -8.05 -8.10 7.89
N SER A 148 -8.77 -7.42 6.98
CA SER A 148 -9.85 -7.98 6.17
C SER A 148 -9.39 -9.12 5.25
N GLN A 149 -8.16 -9.05 4.71
CA GLN A 149 -7.62 -10.07 3.79
C GLN A 149 -7.56 -11.48 4.39
N TYR A 150 -7.61 -11.59 5.72
CA TYR A 150 -7.51 -12.85 6.47
C TYR A 150 -8.82 -13.27 7.15
N ILE A 151 -9.92 -12.59 6.87
CA ILE A 151 -11.24 -12.97 7.39
C ILE A 151 -11.85 -14.03 6.45
N ASP A 152 -11.93 -15.27 6.89
CA ASP A 152 -12.66 -16.31 6.18
C ASP A 152 -14.16 -16.16 6.39
N GLN A 153 -14.91 -16.06 5.31
CA GLN A 153 -16.35 -15.87 5.32
C GLN A 153 -17.02 -17.15 4.78
N GLN A 154 -17.90 -17.73 5.57
CA GLN A 154 -18.71 -18.89 5.18
C GLN A 154 -20.19 -18.54 5.24
N VAL A 155 -20.91 -18.87 4.17
CA VAL A 155 -22.32 -18.53 4.02
C VAL A 155 -23.15 -19.80 4.09
N PHE A 156 -24.14 -19.80 4.98
CA PHE A 156 -25.06 -20.91 5.20
C PHE A 156 -26.48 -20.49 4.85
N GLN A 157 -27.23 -21.38 4.19
CA GLN A 157 -28.66 -21.20 3.98
C GLN A 157 -29.43 -22.13 4.93
N LEU A 158 -29.97 -21.56 6.00
CA LEU A 158 -30.64 -22.30 7.07
C LEU A 158 -32.15 -22.40 6.81
N GLU A 159 -32.75 -23.54 7.10
CA GLU A 159 -34.19 -23.75 6.94
C GLU A 159 -34.99 -22.80 7.86
N GLY A 160 -35.97 -22.10 7.28
CA GLY A 160 -36.84 -21.16 8.02
C GLY A 160 -36.22 -19.81 8.39
N VAL A 161 -34.90 -19.63 8.22
CA VAL A 161 -34.16 -18.39 8.53
C VAL A 161 -33.45 -17.80 7.31
N GLY A 162 -33.11 -18.59 6.30
CA GLY A 162 -32.42 -18.10 5.10
C GLY A 162 -30.92 -17.93 5.32
N TYR A 163 -30.31 -16.92 4.70
CA TYR A 163 -28.85 -16.73 4.75
C TYR A 163 -28.33 -16.32 6.13
N THR A 164 -27.24 -16.95 6.56
CA THR A 164 -26.45 -16.64 7.76
C THR A 164 -24.98 -16.67 7.38
N VAL A 165 -24.20 -15.72 7.89
CA VAL A 165 -22.78 -15.58 7.53
C VAL A 165 -21.92 -15.75 8.78
N CYS A 166 -20.91 -16.60 8.70
CA CYS A 166 -19.91 -16.79 9.72
C CYS A 166 -18.58 -16.21 9.23
N CYS A 167 -17.93 -15.39 10.05
CA CYS A 167 -16.63 -14.81 9.74
C CYS A 167 -15.59 -15.26 10.77
N ARG A 168 -14.42 -15.70 10.32
CA ARG A 168 -13.30 -16.16 11.17
C ARG A 168 -12.04 -15.39 10.82
N GLN A 169 -11.38 -14.79 11.81
CA GLN A 169 -10.04 -14.25 11.58
C GLN A 169 -9.02 -15.39 11.56
N ASN A 170 -8.38 -15.59 10.41
CA ASN A 170 -7.40 -16.65 10.22
C ASN A 170 -6.04 -16.31 10.80
N LEU A 171 -5.66 -15.03 10.83
CA LEU A 171 -4.46 -14.61 11.56
C LEU A 171 -4.69 -14.74 13.06
N PRO A 172 -3.84 -15.46 13.81
CA PRO A 172 -3.95 -15.50 15.26
C PRO A 172 -3.86 -14.09 15.86
N GLN A 173 -4.78 -13.79 16.78
CA GLN A 173 -4.89 -12.57 17.58
C GLN A 173 -4.59 -12.89 19.04
N SER A 174 -4.57 -11.87 19.91
CA SER A 174 -4.35 -12.07 21.34
C SER A 174 -5.36 -13.02 22.02
N SER A 175 -6.57 -13.18 21.46
CA SER A 175 -7.60 -14.11 21.95
C SER A 175 -7.55 -15.51 21.32
N GLY A 176 -6.72 -15.74 20.29
CA GLY A 176 -6.77 -16.91 19.42
C GLY A 176 -7.26 -16.55 18.02
N ASN A 177 -8.20 -17.31 17.45
CA ASN A 177 -8.82 -16.99 16.16
C ASN A 177 -10.26 -16.52 16.38
N PRO A 178 -10.50 -15.22 16.60
CA PRO A 178 -11.83 -14.71 16.87
C PRO A 178 -12.79 -14.98 15.70
N TRP A 179 -14.04 -15.19 16.06
CA TRP A 179 -15.09 -15.64 15.14
C TRP A 179 -16.42 -14.97 15.47
N VAL A 180 -17.24 -14.78 14.45
CA VAL A 180 -18.58 -14.23 14.60
C VAL A 180 -19.58 -14.90 13.67
N GLN A 181 -20.82 -15.07 14.13
CA GLN A 181 -21.97 -15.41 13.30
C GLN A 181 -22.94 -14.24 13.25
N ILE A 182 -23.36 -13.89 12.04
CA ILE A 182 -24.28 -12.80 11.76
C ILE A 182 -25.49 -13.36 11.02
N GLY A 183 -26.68 -13.08 11.54
CA GLY A 183 -27.93 -13.61 10.98
C GLY A 183 -29.16 -12.86 11.46
N SER A 184 -30.33 -13.44 11.19
CA SER A 184 -31.62 -12.92 11.64
C SER A 184 -32.46 -14.01 12.30
N PHE A 185 -33.51 -13.63 13.04
CA PHE A 185 -34.57 -14.54 13.46
C PHE A 185 -35.67 -14.71 12.42
N GLN A 186 -35.72 -13.81 11.44
CA GLN A 186 -36.66 -13.81 10.33
C GLN A 186 -35.94 -14.22 9.03
N PRO A 187 -36.68 -14.63 7.98
CA PRO A 187 -36.08 -15.05 6.72
C PRO A 187 -35.24 -13.98 6.03
N VAL A 188 -33.95 -14.28 5.82
CA VAL A 188 -33.01 -13.51 4.99
C VAL A 188 -33.00 -14.07 3.58
N ALA A 189 -33.39 -13.25 2.61
CA ALA A 189 -33.51 -13.61 1.20
C ALA A 189 -32.20 -13.48 0.43
N HIS A 190 -31.38 -12.46 0.75
CA HIS A 190 -30.15 -12.15 0.00
C HIS A 190 -29.00 -11.68 0.89
N PHE A 191 -27.76 -11.79 0.41
CA PHE A 191 -26.56 -11.36 1.14
C PHE A 191 -25.46 -10.74 0.26
N SER A 192 -24.54 -10.02 0.89
CA SER A 192 -23.20 -9.66 0.35
C SER A 192 -22.17 -9.65 1.48
N THR A 193 -20.88 -9.75 1.16
CA THR A 193 -19.83 -9.95 2.19
C THR A 193 -18.65 -8.97 2.14
N ASP A 194 -18.61 -8.07 1.16
CA ASP A 194 -17.61 -7.01 1.07
C ASP A 194 -18.25 -5.64 0.78
N GLY A 195 -17.63 -4.58 1.30
CA GLY A 195 -18.09 -3.22 1.17
C GLY A 195 -18.14 -2.73 -0.28
N ILE A 196 -17.31 -3.25 -1.19
CA ILE A 196 -17.43 -2.95 -2.62
C ILE A 196 -18.76 -3.43 -3.19
N GLN A 197 -19.31 -4.55 -2.73
CA GLN A 197 -20.62 -5.04 -3.18
C GLN A 197 -21.76 -4.16 -2.66
N PHE A 198 -21.64 -3.69 -1.41
CA PHE A 198 -22.69 -2.92 -0.74
C PHE A 198 -22.67 -1.44 -1.12
N PHE A 199 -21.55 -0.76 -0.90
CA PHE A 199 -21.41 0.67 -1.17
C PHE A 199 -21.26 0.95 -2.68
N GLY A 200 -20.53 0.10 -3.39
CA GLY A 200 -20.27 0.27 -4.81
C GLY A 200 -19.23 1.36 -5.12
N LYS A 201 -18.65 1.29 -6.33
CA LYS A 201 -17.70 2.31 -6.82
C LYS A 201 -18.37 3.69 -6.97
N SER A 202 -19.69 3.69 -7.19
CA SER A 202 -20.51 4.88 -7.33
C SER A 202 -20.60 5.72 -6.05
N TYR A 203 -20.35 5.12 -4.87
CA TYR A 203 -20.35 5.83 -3.58
C TYR A 203 -19.42 7.06 -3.58
N LYS A 204 -18.27 6.98 -4.26
CA LYS A 204 -17.31 8.08 -4.43
C LYS A 204 -17.93 9.36 -5.01
N PHE A 205 -19.08 9.21 -5.68
CA PHE A 205 -19.85 10.28 -6.30
C PHE A 205 -21.13 10.55 -5.52
N THR A 206 -21.93 9.52 -5.27
CA THR A 206 -23.31 9.67 -4.78
C THR A 206 -23.40 9.92 -3.28
N ASN A 207 -22.39 9.50 -2.51
CA ASN A 207 -22.47 9.39 -1.05
C ASN A 207 -23.59 8.44 -0.55
N GLU A 208 -24.09 7.56 -1.43
CA GLU A 208 -25.19 6.62 -1.15
C GLU A 208 -24.76 5.20 -1.54
N PRO A 209 -25.00 4.18 -0.68
CA PRO A 209 -24.67 2.80 -1.02
C PRO A 209 -25.48 2.28 -2.22
N GLU A 210 -24.78 1.83 -3.27
CA GLU A 210 -25.39 1.38 -4.53
C GLU A 210 -26.37 0.21 -4.34
N ALA A 211 -26.08 -0.71 -3.43
CA ALA A 211 -26.90 -1.90 -3.20
C ALA A 211 -28.30 -1.57 -2.67
N LEU A 212 -28.49 -0.42 -1.99
CA LEU A 212 -29.78 -0.03 -1.45
C LEU A 212 -30.82 0.23 -2.54
N LEU A 213 -30.37 0.64 -3.73
CA LEU A 213 -31.24 0.93 -4.87
C LEU A 213 -31.50 -0.31 -5.75
N LYS A 214 -30.82 -1.43 -5.50
CA LYS A 214 -30.98 -2.68 -6.25
C LYS A 214 -32.12 -3.53 -5.67
N PRO A 215 -32.85 -4.31 -6.48
CA PRO A 215 -33.89 -5.20 -5.95
C PRO A 215 -33.37 -6.24 -4.93
N ALA A 216 -32.15 -6.74 -5.14
CA ALA A 216 -31.52 -7.75 -4.32
C ALA A 216 -30.02 -7.46 -4.12
N LEU A 217 -29.45 -7.92 -3.00
CA LEU A 217 -28.01 -8.08 -2.82
C LEU A 217 -27.46 -9.16 -3.78
N ASP A 218 -26.15 -9.17 -3.99
CA ASP A 218 -25.52 -9.95 -5.07
C ASP A 218 -25.53 -11.48 -4.89
N ASP A 219 -25.80 -11.99 -3.69
CA ASP A 219 -25.73 -13.41 -3.32
C ASP A 219 -24.39 -14.07 -3.66
N LYS A 220 -23.31 -13.30 -3.49
CA LYS A 220 -21.94 -13.73 -3.72
C LYS A 220 -21.08 -13.41 -2.51
N ARG A 221 -20.29 -14.39 -2.10
CA ARG A 221 -19.15 -14.18 -1.21
C ARG A 221 -18.05 -13.52 -2.03
N TYR A 222 -17.63 -12.31 -1.65
CA TYR A 222 -16.45 -11.66 -2.20
C TYR A 222 -15.43 -11.46 -1.08
N GLN A 223 -14.26 -12.09 -1.21
CA GLN A 223 -13.16 -11.99 -0.26
C GLN A 223 -12.18 -10.91 -0.73
N PHE A 224 -12.30 -9.72 -0.14
CA PHE A 224 -11.46 -8.58 -0.48
C PHE A 224 -11.03 -7.79 0.77
N GLU A 225 -11.01 -6.46 0.70
CA GLU A 225 -10.33 -5.60 1.67
C GLU A 225 -11.29 -4.80 2.58
N MET A 226 -12.60 -5.03 2.48
CA MET A 226 -13.57 -4.40 3.36
C MET A 226 -14.66 -5.39 3.75
N ALA A 227 -14.35 -6.33 4.64
CA ALA A 227 -15.32 -7.30 5.14
C ALA A 227 -16.55 -6.58 5.72
N TYR A 228 -17.65 -6.64 4.98
CA TYR A 228 -18.90 -5.94 5.29
C TYR A 228 -20.06 -6.89 4.99
N ILE A 229 -20.67 -7.42 6.04
CA ILE A 229 -21.75 -8.39 5.92
C ILE A 229 -23.07 -7.63 5.80
N ALA A 230 -23.75 -7.78 4.67
CA ALA A 230 -25.10 -7.27 4.47
C ALA A 230 -26.11 -8.41 4.31
N LEU A 231 -27.26 -8.31 4.99
CA LEU A 231 -28.34 -9.28 4.97
C LEU A 231 -29.66 -8.58 4.65
N GLN A 232 -30.34 -9.04 3.59
CA GLN A 232 -31.62 -8.51 3.14
C GLN A 232 -32.76 -9.46 3.49
N THR A 233 -33.82 -8.98 4.14
CA THR A 233 -35.01 -9.77 4.45
C THR A 233 -35.87 -10.03 3.21
N GLN A 234 -36.83 -10.96 3.32
CA GLN A 234 -37.92 -11.04 2.35
C GLN A 234 -38.81 -9.79 2.40
N ASP A 235 -39.57 -9.56 1.32
CA ASP A 235 -40.58 -8.51 1.25
C ASP A 235 -41.72 -8.78 2.21
N ILE A 236 -42.12 -7.75 2.92
CA ILE A 236 -43.18 -7.78 3.94
C ILE A 236 -44.23 -6.77 3.54
N GLN A 237 -45.48 -7.21 3.61
CA GLN A 237 -46.63 -6.37 3.33
C GLN A 237 -47.40 -6.12 4.62
N LEU A 238 -47.52 -4.85 5.01
CA LEU A 238 -48.29 -4.42 6.17
C LEU A 238 -49.55 -3.68 5.72
N THR A 239 -50.69 -4.05 6.28
CA THR A 239 -51.93 -3.27 6.19
C THR A 239 -51.90 -2.09 7.16
N THR A 240 -52.81 -1.12 7.01
CA THR A 240 -52.83 0.08 7.86
C THR A 240 -52.96 -0.27 9.35
N GLY A 241 -52.05 0.27 10.17
CA GLY A 241 -51.96 0.00 11.61
C GLY A 241 -51.35 -1.34 11.98
N GLU A 242 -50.96 -2.16 11.00
CA GLU A 242 -50.22 -3.39 11.24
C GLU A 242 -48.75 -3.08 11.53
N HIS A 243 -48.14 -3.91 12.39
CA HIS A 243 -46.74 -3.81 12.72
C HIS A 243 -46.06 -5.18 12.57
N SER A 244 -44.75 -5.16 12.33
CA SER A 244 -43.92 -6.36 12.42
C SER A 244 -42.58 -6.07 13.09
N SER A 245 -41.95 -7.14 13.58
CA SER A 245 -40.69 -7.08 14.34
C SER A 245 -39.66 -8.01 13.72
N HIS A 246 -38.45 -7.50 13.56
CA HIS A 246 -37.29 -8.17 12.96
C HIS A 246 -36.10 -8.08 13.90
N VAL A 247 -35.37 -9.18 14.08
CA VAL A 247 -34.20 -9.21 14.94
C VAL A 247 -33.02 -9.72 14.13
N PHE A 248 -32.02 -8.87 13.96
CA PHE A 248 -30.70 -9.28 13.51
C PHE A 248 -29.81 -9.53 14.72
N TYR A 249 -28.83 -10.40 14.58
CA TYR A 249 -27.89 -10.71 15.65
C TYR A 249 -26.46 -10.79 15.14
N LEU A 250 -25.54 -10.50 16.05
CA LEU A 250 -24.11 -10.73 15.92
C LEU A 250 -23.66 -11.54 17.15
N ASP A 251 -23.23 -12.77 16.94
CA ASP A 251 -22.80 -13.69 18.00
C ASP A 251 -21.29 -13.93 17.91
N PHE A 252 -20.55 -13.45 18.91
CA PHE A 252 -19.09 -13.45 18.92
C PHE A 252 -18.49 -14.56 19.79
N GLN A 253 -17.38 -15.14 19.34
CA GLN A 253 -16.55 -16.04 20.12
C GLN A 253 -15.08 -15.60 20.06
N ASP A 254 -14.42 -15.57 21.22
CA ASP A 254 -13.02 -15.15 21.37
C ASP A 254 -12.05 -16.02 20.54
N ASN A 255 -12.38 -17.29 20.36
CA ASN A 255 -11.54 -18.24 19.66
C ASN A 255 -12.35 -19.37 19.03
N MET A 256 -12.16 -19.58 17.73
CA MET A 256 -12.60 -20.75 16.98
C MET A 256 -11.35 -21.50 16.47
N PRO A 257 -10.84 -22.49 17.23
CA PRO A 257 -9.61 -23.20 16.88
C PRO A 257 -9.71 -23.98 15.56
N SER A 258 -10.91 -24.44 15.20
CA SER A 258 -11.14 -25.10 13.92
C SER A 258 -11.05 -24.07 12.79
N SER A 259 -10.27 -24.38 11.76
CA SER A 259 -10.16 -23.61 10.52
C SER A 259 -11.42 -23.72 9.67
N ASN A 260 -11.99 -24.93 9.58
CA ASN A 260 -13.22 -25.16 8.84
C ASN A 260 -14.43 -24.84 9.72
N VAL A 261 -15.07 -23.70 9.46
CA VAL A 261 -16.44 -23.44 9.92
C VAL A 261 -17.38 -24.20 8.99
N SER A 262 -17.77 -25.42 9.38
CA SER A 262 -18.59 -26.30 8.54
C SER A 262 -20.10 -26.13 8.75
N GLU A 263 -20.49 -25.52 9.85
CA GLU A 263 -21.88 -25.28 10.21
C GLU A 263 -22.01 -23.97 11.00
N ALA A 264 -23.14 -23.29 10.81
CA ALA A 264 -23.56 -22.21 11.68
C ALA A 264 -24.11 -22.78 13.00
N LEU A 265 -23.98 -22.03 14.08
CA LEU A 265 -24.67 -22.30 15.33
C LEU A 265 -26.20 -22.31 15.11
N PRO A 266 -26.94 -23.20 15.78
CA PRO A 266 -28.38 -23.20 15.73
C PRO A 266 -28.95 -21.85 16.17
N VAL A 267 -29.74 -21.21 15.30
CA VAL A 267 -30.36 -19.90 15.59
C VAL A 267 -31.28 -19.96 16.81
N ALA A 268 -31.88 -21.12 17.09
CA ALA A 268 -32.67 -21.35 18.30
C ALA A 268 -31.84 -21.18 19.58
N ASP A 269 -30.57 -21.61 19.57
CA ASP A 269 -29.66 -21.50 20.72
C ASP A 269 -29.19 -20.06 20.95
N ILE A 270 -29.22 -19.21 19.93
CA ILE A 270 -28.97 -17.78 20.06
C ILE A 270 -30.25 -17.07 20.54
N ARG A 271 -31.41 -17.46 19.98
CA ARG A 271 -32.72 -16.87 20.29
C ARG A 271 -33.13 -17.02 21.75
N GLN A 272 -32.74 -18.09 22.44
CA GLN A 272 -33.04 -18.26 23.87
C GLN A 272 -32.41 -17.18 24.78
N HIS A 273 -31.35 -16.50 24.31
CA HIS A 273 -30.70 -15.41 25.04
C HIS A 273 -31.24 -14.02 24.66
N TYR A 274 -32.19 -13.97 23.71
CA TYR A 274 -32.86 -12.73 23.34
C TYR A 274 -34.00 -12.42 24.31
N SER A 275 -33.93 -11.25 24.94
CA SER A 275 -35.05 -10.65 25.67
C SER A 275 -35.59 -9.46 24.89
N SER A 276 -36.90 -9.43 24.64
CA SER A 276 -37.57 -8.25 24.09
C SER A 276 -37.38 -7.07 25.04
N VAL A 277 -36.96 -5.94 24.51
CA VAL A 277 -36.73 -4.72 25.29
C VAL A 277 -38.09 -4.08 25.62
N ASP A 278 -38.36 -3.83 26.90
CA ASP A 278 -39.55 -3.11 27.35
C ASP A 278 -39.27 -1.61 27.42
N HIS A 279 -39.92 -0.85 26.53
CA HIS A 279 -39.73 0.59 26.41
C HIS A 279 -40.55 1.40 27.43
N SER A 280 -41.33 0.76 28.32
CA SER A 280 -42.23 1.48 29.23
C SER A 280 -41.53 2.42 30.22
N ASN A 281 -40.22 2.22 30.46
CA ASN A 281 -39.40 2.97 31.43
C ASN A 281 -38.19 3.68 30.82
N SER A 282 -38.12 3.90 29.50
CA SER A 282 -37.01 4.63 28.88
C SER A 282 -37.12 6.13 29.13
N ALA A 283 -36.04 6.77 29.60
CA ALA A 283 -35.95 8.22 29.61
C ALA A 283 -35.69 8.72 28.19
N ALA A 284 -36.58 9.54 27.65
CA ALA A 284 -36.28 10.30 26.45
C ALA A 284 -35.07 11.20 26.75
N VAL A 285 -34.01 11.09 25.97
CA VAL A 285 -32.88 12.01 26.07
C VAL A 285 -33.33 13.29 25.38
N ASP A 286 -33.32 14.40 26.10
CA ASP A 286 -33.65 15.71 25.52
C ASP A 286 -32.51 16.14 24.59
N LEU A 287 -32.66 15.82 23.31
CA LEU A 287 -31.75 16.19 22.23
C LEU A 287 -32.08 17.58 21.65
N SER A 288 -33.06 18.32 22.22
CA SER A 288 -33.57 19.59 21.67
C SER A 288 -32.55 20.74 21.62
N GLY A 289 -31.38 20.57 22.26
CA GLY A 289 -30.26 21.50 22.21
C GLY A 289 -29.25 21.25 21.07
N LEU A 290 -29.38 20.15 20.33
CA LEU A 290 -28.41 19.71 19.33
C LEU A 290 -28.81 20.19 17.95
N LYS A 291 -28.13 21.22 17.46
CA LYS A 291 -28.29 21.67 16.07
C LYS A 291 -27.51 20.73 15.16
N GLU A 292 -28.17 20.16 14.15
CA GLU A 292 -27.51 19.60 12.97
C GLU A 292 -26.40 20.56 12.53
N ASN A 293 -25.17 20.07 12.47
CA ASN A 293 -24.06 20.81 11.87
C ASN A 293 -23.80 20.19 10.49
N CYS A 294 -23.33 21.01 9.55
CA CYS A 294 -23.05 20.58 8.17
C CYS A 294 -22.00 19.44 8.07
N LEU A 295 -21.27 19.17 9.15
CA LEU A 295 -20.24 18.13 9.22
C LEU A 295 -20.83 16.73 9.40
N THR A 296 -22.05 16.59 9.96
CA THR A 296 -22.65 15.29 10.31
C THR A 296 -23.22 14.46 9.16
N GLN A 297 -23.73 15.13 8.13
CA GLN A 297 -24.22 14.51 6.90
C GLN A 297 -23.92 15.46 5.74
N PRO A 298 -22.69 15.44 5.19
CA PRO A 298 -22.33 16.37 4.14
C PRO A 298 -23.20 16.17 2.91
N ALA A 299 -23.90 17.22 2.50
CA ALA A 299 -24.21 17.38 1.10
C ALA A 299 -22.89 17.54 0.32
N VAL A 300 -22.78 16.89 -0.84
CA VAL A 300 -21.53 16.83 -1.60
C VAL A 300 -21.64 17.60 -2.91
N ILE A 301 -20.54 18.23 -3.31
CA ILE A 301 -20.35 18.81 -4.63
C ILE A 301 -19.49 17.85 -5.45
N ILE A 302 -20.02 17.51 -6.63
CA ILE A 302 -19.35 16.74 -7.66
C ILE A 302 -19.11 17.69 -8.84
N GLY A 303 -17.90 17.71 -9.38
CA GLY A 303 -17.59 18.51 -10.55
C GLY A 303 -18.39 18.06 -11.78
N GLU A 304 -18.95 19.00 -12.53
CA GLU A 304 -19.60 18.74 -13.82
C GLU A 304 -18.60 18.20 -14.84
N THR A 305 -19.06 17.50 -15.87
CA THR A 305 -18.14 16.98 -16.91
C THR A 305 -17.53 18.14 -17.70
N LEU A 306 -16.20 18.14 -17.86
CA LEU A 306 -15.53 19.11 -18.72
C LEU A 306 -15.80 18.77 -20.18
N ASN A 307 -16.08 19.78 -21.01
CA ASN A 307 -16.07 19.60 -22.46
C ASN A 307 -14.64 19.66 -23.01
N GLU A 308 -14.47 19.28 -24.28
CA GLU A 308 -13.17 19.21 -24.94
C GLU A 308 -12.38 20.54 -24.94
N ASN A 309 -13.07 21.68 -25.06
CA ASN A 309 -12.44 23.00 -25.00
C ASN A 309 -11.96 23.32 -23.57
N GLU A 310 -12.73 22.93 -22.56
CA GLU A 310 -12.36 23.10 -21.15
C GLU A 310 -11.17 22.20 -20.79
N ILE A 311 -11.16 20.93 -21.23
CA ILE A 311 -10.02 20.02 -21.03
C ILE A 311 -8.76 20.62 -21.68
N THR A 312 -8.86 21.05 -22.93
CA THR A 312 -7.75 21.69 -23.66
C THR A 312 -7.27 22.97 -22.98
N ARG A 313 -8.18 23.77 -22.45
CA ARG A 313 -7.86 24.99 -21.71
C ARG A 313 -7.02 24.72 -20.45
N PHE A 314 -7.37 23.69 -19.67
CA PHE A 314 -6.67 23.40 -18.42
C PHE A 314 -5.40 22.57 -18.61
N PHE A 315 -5.39 21.66 -19.59
CA PHE A 315 -4.34 20.62 -19.70
C PHE A 315 -3.58 20.64 -21.04
N GLY A 316 -3.94 21.55 -21.96
CA GLY A 316 -3.34 21.66 -23.28
C GLY A 316 -3.90 20.68 -24.32
N GLU A 317 -3.47 20.86 -25.57
CA GLU A 317 -3.90 20.04 -26.71
C GLU A 317 -3.18 18.68 -26.78
N GLN A 318 -1.92 18.61 -26.33
CA GLN A 318 -1.12 17.40 -26.42
C GLN A 318 -1.49 16.41 -25.32
N ARG A 319 -2.00 15.24 -25.74
CA ARG A 319 -2.36 14.14 -24.86
C ARG A 319 -1.60 12.89 -25.26
N ARG A 320 -0.71 12.43 -24.39
CA ARG A 320 0.03 11.17 -24.55
C ARG A 320 -0.71 10.07 -23.81
N PHE A 321 -0.69 8.86 -24.37
CA PHE A 321 -1.35 7.67 -23.82
C PHE A 321 -2.80 7.88 -23.35
N PRO A 322 -3.68 8.48 -24.19
CA PRO A 322 -5.07 8.67 -23.80
C PRO A 322 -5.74 7.30 -23.58
N GLU A 323 -6.37 7.13 -22.43
CA GLU A 323 -7.23 5.99 -22.13
C GLU A 323 -8.69 6.37 -22.39
N THR A 324 -9.42 5.50 -23.07
CA THR A 324 -10.83 5.73 -23.42
C THR A 324 -11.66 4.47 -23.22
N GLU A 325 -12.88 4.61 -22.72
CA GLU A 325 -13.86 3.53 -22.60
C GLU A 325 -15.17 4.00 -23.23
N GLY A 326 -15.77 3.20 -24.12
CA GLY A 326 -17.01 3.61 -24.81
C GLY A 326 -16.93 4.90 -25.63
N GLY A 327 -15.73 5.38 -25.96
CA GLY A 327 -15.49 6.67 -26.64
C GLY A 327 -15.36 7.88 -25.69
N GLU A 328 -15.52 7.69 -24.38
CA GLU A 328 -15.27 8.73 -23.37
C GLU A 328 -13.79 8.73 -22.95
N LEU A 329 -13.19 9.92 -22.84
CA LEU A 329 -11.82 10.08 -22.37
C LEU A 329 -11.76 9.87 -20.85
N LEU A 330 -10.82 9.04 -20.40
CA LEU A 330 -10.66 8.67 -19.00
C LEU A 330 -9.44 9.32 -18.35
N SER A 331 -8.28 9.23 -19.01
CA SER A 331 -7.03 9.82 -18.51
C SER A 331 -6.01 9.98 -19.63
N PHE A 332 -4.98 10.80 -19.40
CA PHE A 332 -3.86 10.97 -20.32
C PHE A 332 -2.65 11.58 -19.59
N PHE A 333 -1.48 11.53 -20.22
CA PHE A 333 -0.29 12.25 -19.81
C PHE A 333 -0.11 13.51 -20.67
N ARG A 334 0.50 14.55 -20.09
CA ARG A 334 0.90 15.76 -20.82
C ARG A 334 2.39 16.06 -20.59
N GLU A 335 2.81 17.28 -20.92
CA GLU A 335 4.17 17.78 -20.67
C GLU A 335 4.63 17.53 -19.21
N ASN A 336 5.94 17.33 -19.02
CA ASN A 336 6.57 17.05 -17.72
C ASN A 336 6.01 15.80 -16.99
N SER A 337 5.55 14.81 -17.76
CA SER A 337 4.95 13.57 -17.24
C SER A 337 3.73 13.78 -16.32
N CYS A 338 3.11 14.98 -16.31
CA CYS A 338 1.90 15.20 -15.52
C CYS A 338 0.78 14.28 -16.00
N TYR A 339 0.13 13.63 -15.05
CA TYR A 339 -0.91 12.63 -15.28
C TYR A 339 -2.29 13.22 -14.94
N VAL A 340 -3.17 13.27 -15.93
CA VAL A 340 -4.53 13.82 -15.81
C VAL A 340 -5.53 12.68 -15.79
N THR A 341 -6.37 12.64 -14.75
CA THR A 341 -7.50 11.72 -14.60
C THR A 341 -8.81 12.51 -14.65
N LEU A 342 -9.72 12.12 -15.54
CA LEU A 342 -11.09 12.64 -15.58
C LEU A 342 -11.98 11.79 -14.69
N LYS A 343 -13.04 12.40 -14.15
CA LYS A 343 -13.96 11.72 -13.22
C LYS A 343 -14.58 10.44 -13.78
N ALA A 344 -14.71 10.33 -15.10
CA ALA A 344 -15.24 9.14 -15.77
C ALA A 344 -14.41 7.89 -15.43
N LYS A 345 -13.08 8.02 -15.36
CA LYS A 345 -12.19 6.90 -15.02
C LYS A 345 -12.52 6.32 -13.65
N GLU A 346 -12.80 7.18 -12.67
CA GLU A 346 -13.08 6.78 -11.29
C GLU A 346 -14.33 5.92 -11.14
N GLN A 347 -15.26 5.95 -12.10
CA GLN A 347 -16.42 5.04 -12.10
C GLN A 347 -16.01 3.58 -12.30
N HIS A 348 -14.86 3.33 -12.93
CA HIS A 348 -14.37 1.99 -13.23
C HIS A 348 -13.41 1.44 -12.16
N LEU A 349 -12.75 2.30 -11.39
CA LEU A 349 -11.68 1.89 -10.46
C LEU A 349 -12.21 1.42 -9.10
N GLU A 350 -11.76 0.25 -8.65
CA GLU A 350 -11.94 -0.22 -7.26
C GLU A 350 -11.09 0.60 -6.29
N ARG A 351 -9.82 0.81 -6.63
CA ARG A 351 -8.88 1.65 -5.89
C ARG A 351 -8.86 3.04 -6.50
N ALA A 352 -9.30 4.05 -5.75
CA ALA A 352 -9.39 5.41 -6.26
C ALA A 352 -8.01 6.04 -6.50
N THR A 353 -7.90 6.92 -7.50
CA THR A 353 -6.67 7.65 -7.79
C THR A 353 -6.21 8.46 -6.58
N GLY A 354 -4.94 8.26 -6.20
CA GLY A 354 -4.30 8.97 -5.10
C GLY A 354 -2.89 9.40 -5.45
N HIS A 355 -2.32 10.35 -4.71
CA HIS A 355 -0.95 10.82 -4.91
C HIS A 355 -0.32 11.18 -3.56
N MET A 356 1.00 11.36 -3.56
CA MET A 356 1.78 11.71 -2.38
C MET A 356 2.78 12.76 -2.81
N ILE A 357 2.92 13.83 -2.04
CA ILE A 357 3.94 14.84 -2.28
C ILE A 357 4.93 14.83 -1.12
N ALA A 358 6.18 15.20 -1.41
CA ALA A 358 7.23 15.31 -0.41
C ALA A 358 8.05 16.57 -0.64
N SER A 359 8.55 17.19 0.43
CA SER A 359 9.33 18.41 0.42
C SER A 359 10.74 18.16 0.98
N GLY A 360 11.53 19.21 1.25
CA GLY A 360 12.72 19.06 2.09
C GLY A 360 13.91 18.36 1.40
N ASN A 361 13.96 18.37 0.07
CA ASN A 361 14.90 17.59 -0.74
C ASN A 361 14.90 16.10 -0.32
N ASN A 362 13.79 15.42 -0.62
CA ASN A 362 13.51 14.02 -0.29
C ASN A 362 14.45 12.99 -0.96
N GLN A 363 15.51 13.44 -1.64
CA GLN A 363 16.61 12.62 -2.12
C GLN A 363 17.63 12.29 -1.00
N ASP A 364 17.47 12.92 0.16
CA ASP A 364 18.30 12.72 1.35
C ASP A 364 17.40 12.41 2.56
N PHE A 365 17.45 11.18 3.06
CA PHE A 365 16.63 10.78 4.21
C PHE A 365 16.96 11.53 5.50
N ALA A 366 18.15 12.16 5.60
CA ALA A 366 18.55 12.91 6.79
C ALA A 366 17.88 14.28 6.90
N ASN A 367 17.29 14.78 5.81
CA ASN A 367 16.58 16.05 5.83
C ASN A 367 15.24 15.93 6.54
N ALA A 368 14.74 17.06 7.05
CA ALA A 368 13.38 17.17 7.55
C ALA A 368 12.40 17.15 6.36
N VAL A 369 12.02 15.96 5.92
CA VAL A 369 11.09 15.75 4.81
C VAL A 369 9.66 15.89 5.32
N MET A 370 8.92 16.87 4.80
CA MET A 370 7.47 16.92 5.00
C MET A 370 6.78 16.17 3.87
N SER A 371 5.74 15.40 4.18
CA SER A 371 4.93 14.71 3.15
C SER A 371 3.44 14.87 3.42
N SER A 372 2.64 14.79 2.35
CA SER A 372 1.18 14.67 2.42
C SER A 372 0.66 13.70 1.38
N THR A 373 -0.47 13.06 1.70
CA THR A 373 -1.21 12.16 0.83
C THR A 373 -2.47 12.83 0.31
N HIS A 374 -2.78 12.65 -0.97
CA HIS A 374 -3.88 13.26 -1.69
C HIS A 374 -4.81 12.17 -2.23
N GLY A 375 -6.12 12.42 -2.20
CA GLY A 375 -7.15 11.56 -2.80
C GLY A 375 -7.98 12.35 -3.80
N ILE A 376 -8.24 11.76 -4.98
CA ILE A 376 -8.98 12.43 -6.07
C ILE A 376 -10.34 12.96 -5.61
N TYR A 377 -11.04 12.26 -4.71
CA TYR A 377 -12.37 12.60 -4.19
C TYR A 377 -12.38 13.68 -3.11
N GLY A 378 -11.56 14.72 -3.27
CA GLY A 378 -11.55 15.89 -2.38
C GLY A 378 -10.89 15.62 -1.02
N VAL A 379 -9.82 14.82 -0.99
CA VAL A 379 -8.87 14.78 0.13
C VAL A 379 -7.66 15.59 -0.30
N PHE A 380 -7.59 16.85 0.13
CA PHE A 380 -6.61 17.80 -0.39
C PHE A 380 -5.24 17.66 0.26
N ASN A 381 -5.20 17.39 1.57
CA ASN A 381 -4.00 17.00 2.31
C ASN A 381 -4.42 16.05 3.46
N SER A 382 -4.08 14.77 3.38
CA SER A 382 -4.14 13.85 4.52
C SER A 382 -2.73 13.41 4.90
N HIS A 383 -2.60 12.76 6.05
CA HIS A 383 -1.35 12.16 6.50
C HIS A 383 -0.16 13.13 6.40
N VAL A 384 -0.37 14.38 6.82
CA VAL A 384 0.68 15.40 6.79
C VAL A 384 1.68 15.08 7.89
N VAL A 385 2.93 14.80 7.52
CA VAL A 385 3.97 14.31 8.42
C VAL A 385 5.27 15.08 8.21
N LEU A 386 6.13 15.14 9.23
CA LEU A 386 7.49 15.69 9.16
C LEU A 386 8.50 14.67 9.70
N GLY A 387 9.31 14.09 8.83
CA GLY A 387 10.16 12.96 9.16
C GLY A 387 9.32 11.69 9.35
N ASN A 388 9.24 11.18 10.58
CA ASN A 388 8.56 9.92 10.89
C ASN A 388 7.09 9.92 10.42
N THR A 389 6.74 8.99 9.53
CA THR A 389 5.39 8.96 8.93
C THR A 389 4.32 8.37 9.84
N SER A 390 4.70 7.74 10.96
CA SER A 390 3.76 7.20 11.95
C SER A 390 3.49 8.21 13.05
N PHE A 391 4.53 8.69 13.73
CA PHE A 391 4.39 9.47 14.97
C PHE A 391 4.33 10.99 14.74
N ASN A 392 5.16 11.54 13.84
CA ASN A 392 5.26 12.98 13.62
C ASN A 392 4.14 13.47 12.69
N LYS A 393 2.89 13.12 12.99
CA LYS A 393 1.74 13.30 12.09
C LYS A 393 0.85 14.45 12.55
N LEU A 394 0.75 15.50 11.73
CA LEU A 394 -0.17 16.61 11.93
C LEU A 394 -1.61 16.23 11.59
N LEU A 395 -1.84 15.73 10.36
CA LEU A 395 -3.18 15.42 9.84
C LEU A 395 -3.43 13.92 9.73
N GLY A 396 -4.67 13.51 10.01
CA GLY A 396 -5.12 12.11 9.99
C GLY A 396 -5.02 11.44 8.63
N VAL A 397 -5.00 10.11 8.64
CA VAL A 397 -4.98 9.28 7.43
C VAL A 397 -6.39 9.13 6.86
N GLU A 398 -6.48 8.89 5.56
CA GLU A 398 -7.73 8.47 4.95
C GLU A 398 -7.82 6.93 4.95
N ARG A 399 -8.92 6.38 5.48
CA ARG A 399 -9.03 4.95 5.86
C ARG A 399 -9.94 4.11 4.94
N SER A 400 -10.19 4.53 3.71
CA SER A 400 -11.04 3.77 2.77
C SER A 400 -10.89 4.24 1.32
N PHE A 401 -10.68 3.32 0.38
CA PHE A 401 -10.59 3.66 -1.06
C PHE A 401 -11.93 4.14 -1.69
N LEU A 402 -13.02 4.21 -0.91
CA LEU A 402 -14.33 4.73 -1.35
C LEU A 402 -14.67 6.11 -0.77
N ASN A 403 -13.78 6.73 0.03
CA ASN A 403 -14.07 7.99 0.75
C ASN A 403 -15.32 7.87 1.64
N LEU A 404 -15.45 6.77 2.40
CA LEU A 404 -16.63 6.52 3.24
C LEU A 404 -16.78 7.57 4.36
N PHE A 405 -15.67 7.96 4.97
CA PHE A 405 -15.62 9.03 5.96
C PHE A 405 -15.11 10.32 5.33
N LYS A 406 -15.77 11.44 5.65
CA LYS A 406 -15.58 12.76 5.03
C LYS A 406 -14.88 13.77 5.93
N SER A 407 -14.53 13.36 7.14
CA SER A 407 -13.83 14.19 8.13
C SER A 407 -12.30 14.15 8.02
N SER A 408 -11.74 13.13 7.35
CA SER A 408 -10.29 12.88 7.36
C SER A 408 -9.45 13.94 6.62
N GLY A 409 -8.29 14.27 7.17
CA GLY A 409 -7.31 15.18 6.58
C GLY A 409 -7.80 16.64 6.46
N GLN A 410 -7.48 17.28 5.35
CA GLN A 410 -7.87 18.64 4.98
C GLN A 410 -8.97 18.61 3.90
N ARG A 411 -10.12 19.21 4.20
CA ARG A 411 -11.32 19.21 3.34
C ARG A 411 -11.85 20.62 3.12
N ILE A 412 -12.48 20.86 1.97
CA ILE A 412 -13.03 22.17 1.59
C ILE A 412 -14.53 22.06 1.41
N TRP A 413 -15.25 22.99 2.03
CA TRP A 413 -16.69 23.14 1.99
C TRP A 413 -17.04 24.47 1.34
N VAL A 414 -17.98 24.45 0.40
CA VAL A 414 -18.48 25.64 -0.30
C VAL A 414 -19.89 25.93 0.18
N LYS A 415 -20.18 27.18 0.51
CA LYS A 415 -21.54 27.58 0.88
C LYS A 415 -22.46 27.62 -0.33
N GLN A 416 -23.63 26.99 -0.21
CA GLN A 416 -24.75 27.11 -1.14
C GLN A 416 -26.00 27.53 -0.35
N GLY A 417 -26.48 28.76 -0.61
CA GLY A 417 -27.58 29.33 0.18
C GLY A 417 -27.17 29.45 1.65
N GLU A 418 -27.91 28.78 2.54
CA GLU A 418 -27.65 28.79 3.99
C GLU A 418 -26.82 27.60 4.49
N THR A 419 -26.45 26.65 3.61
CA THR A 419 -25.75 25.41 3.99
C THR A 419 -24.38 25.28 3.33
N TYR A 420 -23.50 24.48 3.96
CA TYR A 420 -22.17 24.16 3.44
C TYR A 420 -22.17 22.77 2.80
N HIS A 421 -21.53 22.65 1.63
CA HIS A 421 -21.44 21.41 0.87
C HIS A 421 -19.97 21.06 0.64
N LEU A 422 -19.62 19.80 0.83
CA LEU A 422 -18.25 19.30 0.75
C LEU A 422 -17.82 19.08 -0.71
N LEU A 423 -16.66 19.60 -1.11
CA LEU A 423 -16.03 19.23 -2.37
C LEU A 423 -15.57 17.76 -2.31
N THR A 424 -16.08 16.93 -3.22
CA THR A 424 -15.68 15.52 -3.34
C THR A 424 -15.04 15.24 -4.70
N MET A 425 -15.68 14.47 -5.57
CA MET A 425 -15.14 14.11 -6.87
C MET A 425 -15.05 15.32 -7.82
N PRO A 426 -13.86 15.72 -8.28
CA PRO A 426 -13.68 16.84 -9.21
C PRO A 426 -14.14 16.47 -10.61
N SER A 427 -14.14 17.45 -11.51
CA SER A 427 -14.32 17.21 -12.94
C SER A 427 -13.08 16.55 -13.56
N ALA A 428 -11.90 17.00 -13.10
CA ALA A 428 -10.59 16.48 -13.49
C ALA A 428 -9.60 16.63 -12.34
N TYR A 429 -8.60 15.76 -12.34
CA TYR A 429 -7.50 15.73 -11.37
C TYR A 429 -6.17 15.55 -12.10
N GLU A 430 -5.21 16.43 -11.85
CA GLU A 430 -3.84 16.33 -12.37
C GLU A 430 -2.88 16.05 -11.22
N ALA A 431 -1.96 15.10 -11.43
CA ALA A 431 -0.83 14.85 -10.56
C ALA A 431 0.47 15.14 -11.32
N GLY A 432 1.33 15.98 -10.74
CA GLY A 432 2.73 16.11 -11.12
C GLY A 432 3.64 15.50 -10.04
N ALA A 433 4.96 15.64 -10.18
CA ALA A 433 5.90 15.00 -9.25
C ALA A 433 5.84 15.53 -7.79
N ASN A 434 5.47 16.81 -7.62
CA ASN A 434 5.42 17.50 -6.33
C ASN A 434 4.07 18.20 -6.08
N HIS A 435 3.05 17.91 -6.88
CA HIS A 435 1.78 18.63 -6.79
C HIS A 435 0.57 17.82 -7.27
N SER A 436 -0.60 18.28 -6.84
CA SER A 436 -1.90 17.87 -7.33
C SER A 436 -2.77 19.08 -7.63
N LEU A 437 -3.60 18.99 -8.67
CA LEU A 437 -4.60 19.98 -9.04
C LEU A 437 -5.97 19.31 -9.22
N TRP A 438 -6.96 19.76 -8.45
CA TRP A 438 -8.36 19.40 -8.61
C TRP A 438 -9.09 20.53 -9.33
N VAL A 439 -9.80 20.21 -10.42
CA VAL A 439 -10.63 21.17 -11.15
C VAL A 439 -12.09 20.77 -11.01
N TYR A 440 -12.88 21.62 -10.35
CA TYR A 440 -14.33 21.49 -10.24
C TYR A 440 -14.99 22.50 -11.16
N LYS A 441 -15.63 22.03 -12.22
CA LYS A 441 -16.64 22.81 -12.93
C LYS A 441 -17.91 22.79 -12.09
N PHE A 442 -18.36 23.96 -11.67
CA PHE A 442 -19.43 24.08 -10.70
C PHE A 442 -20.22 25.36 -10.94
N GLN A 443 -21.54 25.22 -11.10
CA GLN A 443 -22.41 26.33 -11.48
C GLN A 443 -21.88 26.99 -12.77
N ASN A 444 -21.66 28.31 -12.76
CA ASN A 444 -21.18 29.04 -13.94
C ASN A 444 -19.65 29.25 -13.95
N GLY A 445 -18.91 28.63 -13.02
CA GLY A 445 -17.48 28.87 -12.83
C GLY A 445 -16.66 27.60 -12.58
N PHE A 446 -15.42 27.82 -12.12
CA PHE A 446 -14.45 26.78 -11.82
C PHE A 446 -13.81 27.03 -10.46
N ILE A 447 -13.74 25.99 -9.63
CA ILE A 447 -12.92 25.96 -8.42
C ILE A 447 -11.70 25.11 -8.75
N GLN A 448 -10.52 25.69 -8.65
CA GLN A 448 -9.23 25.01 -8.81
C GLN A 448 -8.58 24.93 -7.43
N VAL A 449 -8.29 23.73 -6.95
CA VAL A 449 -7.54 23.52 -5.71
C VAL A 449 -6.21 22.90 -6.09
N ARG A 450 -5.10 23.52 -5.70
CA ARG A 450 -3.76 23.03 -5.99
C ARG A 450 -2.98 22.83 -4.70
N CYS A 451 -2.51 21.62 -4.46
CA CYS A 451 -1.62 21.31 -3.35
C CYS A 451 -0.24 20.97 -3.89
N PHE A 452 0.83 21.56 -3.33
CA PHE A 452 2.20 21.31 -3.79
C PHE A 452 3.21 21.47 -2.67
N SER A 453 4.35 20.78 -2.79
CA SER A 453 5.46 20.87 -1.85
C SER A 453 6.58 21.77 -2.35
N ALA A 454 7.25 22.45 -1.42
CA ALA A 454 8.53 23.10 -1.70
C ALA A 454 9.61 22.07 -2.01
N GLN A 455 10.55 22.39 -2.90
CA GLN A 455 11.64 21.47 -3.25
C GLN A 455 12.63 21.28 -2.10
N SER A 456 12.99 22.35 -1.38
CA SER A 456 14.04 22.33 -0.33
C SER A 456 13.55 22.51 1.10
N ALA A 457 12.45 23.24 1.31
CA ALA A 457 11.94 23.54 2.66
C ALA A 457 10.93 22.48 3.14
N PRO A 458 10.77 22.26 4.46
CA PRO A 458 9.70 21.45 5.04
C PRO A 458 8.35 22.19 4.95
N ALA A 459 7.85 22.41 3.73
CA ALA A 459 6.68 23.23 3.47
C ALA A 459 5.77 22.63 2.39
N ILE A 460 4.46 22.68 2.64
CA ILE A 460 3.40 22.31 1.68
C ILE A 460 2.41 23.48 1.61
N GLN A 461 1.99 23.85 0.39
CA GLN A 461 1.01 24.91 0.15
C GLN A 461 -0.23 24.38 -0.56
N MET A 462 -1.39 24.86 -0.14
CA MET A 462 -2.66 24.72 -0.85
C MET A 462 -3.12 26.09 -1.36
N ASP A 463 -3.33 26.18 -2.67
CA ASP A 463 -3.96 27.31 -3.35
C ASP A 463 -5.39 26.96 -3.74
N ILE A 464 -6.35 27.85 -3.46
CA ILE A 464 -7.74 27.74 -3.87
C ILE A 464 -8.05 28.92 -4.78
N LYS A 465 -8.34 28.64 -6.05
CA LYS A 465 -8.69 29.65 -7.05
C LYS A 465 -10.14 29.50 -7.50
N ALA A 466 -10.91 30.57 -7.36
CA ALA A 466 -12.29 30.70 -7.81
C ALA A 466 -12.31 31.55 -9.09
N GLU A 467 -12.79 30.97 -10.19
CA GLU A 467 -12.78 31.60 -11.50
C GLU A 467 -14.16 31.58 -12.18
N GLY A 468 -14.58 32.70 -12.75
CA GLY A 468 -15.86 32.78 -13.48
C GLY A 468 -17.09 33.01 -12.60
N TYR A 469 -16.90 33.42 -11.34
CA TYR A 469 -18.00 33.77 -10.42
C TYR A 469 -18.15 35.29 -10.32
N ASP A 470 -19.40 35.76 -10.35
CA ASP A 470 -19.74 37.18 -10.18
C ASP A 470 -19.65 37.64 -8.72
N GLN A 471 -19.70 36.69 -7.78
CA GLN A 471 -19.59 36.93 -6.35
C GLN A 471 -18.48 36.05 -5.77
N PRO A 472 -17.74 36.54 -4.76
CA PRO A 472 -16.76 35.72 -4.05
C PRO A 472 -17.39 34.47 -3.42
N LEU A 473 -16.64 33.36 -3.39
CA LEU A 473 -17.10 32.11 -2.79
C LEU A 473 -16.88 32.13 -1.28
N GLU A 474 -17.93 31.87 -0.49
CA GLU A 474 -17.79 31.64 0.95
C GLU A 474 -17.40 30.17 1.19
N LEU A 475 -16.27 29.96 1.85
CA LEU A 475 -15.65 28.66 2.05
C LEU A 475 -15.42 28.38 3.54
N MET A 476 -15.42 27.10 3.88
CA MET A 476 -14.95 26.56 5.15
C MET A 476 -13.95 25.42 4.88
N ILE A 477 -12.84 25.38 5.60
CA ILE A 477 -11.75 24.42 5.41
C ILE A 477 -11.50 23.73 6.74
N THR A 478 -11.68 22.41 6.78
CA THR A 478 -11.54 21.61 8.00
C THR A 478 -10.24 20.83 7.98
N HIS A 479 -9.53 20.78 9.10
CA HIS A 479 -8.28 20.04 9.28
C HIS A 479 -8.43 19.10 10.47
N GLN A 480 -8.37 17.79 10.25
CA GLN A 480 -8.38 16.79 11.33
C GLN A 480 -7.00 16.67 11.97
N LEU A 481 -6.85 17.15 13.21
CA LEU A 481 -5.55 17.21 13.89
C LEU A 481 -5.30 15.97 14.78
N LEU A 482 -4.09 15.40 14.71
CA LEU A 482 -3.70 14.23 15.49
C LEU A 482 -2.54 14.52 16.47
N MET A 483 -1.37 14.92 15.97
CA MET A 483 -0.10 15.00 16.71
C MET A 483 0.23 13.71 17.48
N ALA A 484 -0.05 12.56 16.87
CA ALA A 484 0.23 11.20 17.35
C ALA A 484 0.06 10.18 16.21
N ASN A 485 0.22 8.89 16.52
CA ASN A 485 0.03 7.82 15.54
C ASN A 485 -1.43 7.67 15.11
N ASN A 486 -2.35 7.61 16.08
CA ASN A 486 -3.79 7.54 15.83
C ASN A 486 -4.56 8.70 16.46
N GLU A 487 -5.82 8.79 16.07
CA GLU A 487 -6.80 9.70 16.61
C GLU A 487 -6.94 9.50 18.14
N HIS A 488 -7.11 10.61 18.88
CA HIS A 488 -7.23 10.66 20.35
C HIS A 488 -5.99 10.34 21.19
N GLU A 489 -4.83 10.05 20.59
CA GLU A 489 -3.61 9.70 21.34
C GLU A 489 -2.77 10.91 21.79
N SER A 490 -3.17 12.14 21.43
CA SER A 490 -2.47 13.38 21.81
C SER A 490 -3.44 14.43 22.34
N HIS A 491 -2.93 15.29 23.22
CA HIS A 491 -3.59 16.54 23.59
C HIS A 491 -3.09 17.66 22.67
N VAL A 492 -3.81 17.89 21.57
CA VAL A 492 -3.45 18.90 20.56
C VAL A 492 -3.82 20.30 21.05
N GLN A 493 -2.90 21.25 20.90
CA GLN A 493 -3.08 22.65 21.21
C GLN A 493 -2.91 23.49 19.94
N VAL A 494 -3.72 24.55 19.82
CA VAL A 494 -3.69 25.47 18.70
C VAL A 494 -3.65 26.91 19.22
N HIS A 495 -2.67 27.68 18.76
CA HIS A 495 -2.50 29.08 19.12
C HIS A 495 -2.43 29.94 17.86
N GLN A 496 -3.20 31.01 17.80
CA GLN A 496 -3.20 31.94 16.67
C GLN A 496 -2.45 33.24 17.02
N GLU A 497 -1.49 33.61 16.18
CA GLU A 497 -0.80 34.90 16.23
C GLU A 497 -0.91 35.59 14.85
N GLY A 498 -1.81 36.57 14.73
CA GLY A 498 -2.09 37.22 13.45
C GLY A 498 -2.61 36.23 12.41
N ASN A 499 -1.87 36.06 11.32
CA ASN A 499 -2.18 35.12 10.23
C ASN A 499 -1.46 33.77 10.35
N LEU A 500 -0.73 33.55 11.45
CA LEU A 500 -0.05 32.31 11.77
C LEU A 500 -0.85 31.52 12.81
N ILE A 501 -0.91 30.22 12.61
CA ILE A 501 -1.56 29.27 13.52
C ILE A 501 -0.53 28.22 13.90
N HIS A 502 -0.10 28.22 15.15
CA HIS A 502 0.85 27.28 15.71
C HIS A 502 0.11 26.08 16.29
N ILE A 503 0.58 24.88 15.98
CA ILE A 503 -0.02 23.61 16.38
C ILE A 503 1.06 22.76 17.05
N THR A 504 0.76 22.34 18.27
CA THR A 504 1.60 21.44 19.07
C THR A 504 0.74 20.32 19.65
N GLY A 505 1.37 19.26 20.14
CA GLY A 505 0.67 18.16 20.78
C GLY A 505 1.46 17.62 21.96
N ASP A 506 0.75 17.16 22.98
CA ASP A 506 1.30 16.44 24.12
C ASP A 506 1.00 14.95 23.96
N ASN A 507 1.99 14.22 23.46
CA ASN A 507 2.03 12.77 23.38
C ASN A 507 3.35 12.29 23.99
N ALA A 508 3.29 11.34 24.94
CA ALA A 508 4.45 10.96 25.73
C ALA A 508 5.64 10.45 24.90
N LEU A 509 5.39 9.66 23.85
CA LEU A 509 6.46 9.12 23.00
C LEU A 509 7.12 10.24 22.17
N ILE A 510 6.31 11.14 21.62
CA ILE A 510 6.81 12.29 20.85
C ILE A 510 7.55 13.26 21.77
N ALA A 511 7.01 13.59 22.94
CA ALA A 511 7.63 14.51 23.89
C ALA A 511 9.00 14.01 24.40
N ASP A 512 9.16 12.69 24.55
CA ASP A 512 10.44 12.07 24.93
C ASP A 512 11.48 12.11 23.80
N THR A 513 11.01 11.98 22.54
CA THR A 513 11.90 11.83 21.37
C THR A 513 12.20 13.17 20.67
N LEU A 514 11.17 14.02 20.51
CA LEU A 514 11.15 15.27 19.76
C LEU A 514 10.27 16.32 20.49
N PRO A 515 10.69 16.83 21.65
CA PRO A 515 9.89 17.76 22.48
C PRO A 515 9.53 19.07 21.77
N GLU A 516 10.31 19.48 20.77
CA GLU A 516 10.12 20.73 20.04
C GLU A 516 9.33 20.55 18.72
N LEU A 517 8.76 19.35 18.47
CA LEU A 517 7.96 19.10 17.27
C LEU A 517 6.76 20.04 17.23
N SER A 518 6.70 20.85 16.18
CA SER A 518 5.64 21.83 15.99
C SER A 518 5.32 22.06 14.51
N TYR A 519 4.09 22.47 14.25
CA TYR A 519 3.62 22.87 12.93
C TYR A 519 3.12 24.30 12.96
N THR A 520 3.31 25.03 11.87
CA THR A 520 2.75 26.37 11.68
C THR A 520 1.99 26.43 10.37
N LEU A 521 0.74 26.84 10.44
CA LEU A 521 -0.10 27.12 9.27
C LEU A 521 -0.19 28.63 9.07
N ARG A 522 0.27 29.10 7.91
CA ARG A 522 0.06 30.47 7.43
C ARG A 522 -1.22 30.54 6.63
N THR A 523 -2.02 31.57 6.90
CA THR A 523 -3.26 31.86 6.20
C THR A 523 -3.19 33.20 5.47
N ASP A 524 -3.90 33.31 4.35
CA ASP A 524 -4.18 34.59 3.73
C ASP A 524 -5.32 35.32 4.46
N SER A 525 -5.35 36.65 4.38
CA SER A 525 -6.30 37.49 5.12
C SER A 525 -7.77 37.27 4.77
N CYS A 526 -8.06 36.63 3.64
CA CYS A 526 -9.42 36.27 3.22
C CYS A 526 -9.98 35.06 4.00
N LEU A 527 -9.13 34.24 4.61
CA LEU A 527 -9.45 33.09 5.45
C LEU A 527 -9.16 33.41 6.93
N ASN A 528 -9.76 34.48 7.44
CA ASN A 528 -9.42 35.07 8.74
C ASN A 528 -10.24 34.54 9.92
N GLN A 529 -11.33 33.80 9.68
CA GLN A 529 -12.13 33.24 10.75
C GLN A 529 -11.58 31.87 11.14
N VAL A 530 -11.10 31.76 12.38
CA VAL A 530 -10.56 30.54 12.96
C VAL A 530 -11.53 30.03 14.03
N ASP A 531 -12.05 28.83 13.82
CA ASP A 531 -12.87 28.10 14.77
C ASP A 531 -12.17 26.80 15.17
N LEU A 532 -12.24 26.44 16.45
CA LEU A 532 -11.66 25.20 16.97
C LEU A 532 -12.78 24.26 17.40
N VAL A 533 -12.76 23.03 16.88
CA VAL A 533 -13.63 21.96 17.37
C VAL A 533 -12.91 21.26 18.51
N GLN A 534 -13.30 21.59 19.74
CA GLN A 534 -12.65 21.08 20.96
C GLN A 534 -13.52 20.08 21.70
N GLU A 535 -12.85 19.18 22.40
CA GLU A 535 -13.45 18.28 23.39
C GLU A 535 -13.95 19.06 24.61
N ASP A 536 -15.23 18.92 24.97
CA ASP A 536 -15.90 19.53 26.13
C ASP A 536 -15.64 21.06 26.28
N GLY A 537 -15.37 21.75 25.17
CA GLY A 537 -15.19 23.21 25.08
C GLY A 537 -13.84 23.76 25.56
N ASN A 538 -13.00 22.97 26.24
CA ASN A 538 -11.66 23.39 26.72
C ASN A 538 -10.59 22.29 26.63
N GLY A 539 -10.92 21.12 26.07
CA GLY A 539 -10.01 19.99 25.90
C GLY A 539 -9.18 20.04 24.61
N PRO A 540 -8.56 18.90 24.22
CA PRO A 540 -7.81 18.79 22.98
C PRO A 540 -8.58 19.31 21.76
N VAL A 541 -7.88 20.00 20.88
CA VAL A 541 -8.43 20.39 19.57
C VAL A 541 -8.49 19.14 18.67
N ARG A 542 -9.66 18.85 18.12
CA ARG A 542 -9.86 17.74 17.17
C ARG A 542 -9.84 18.21 15.73
N TYR A 543 -10.48 19.35 15.47
CA TYR A 543 -10.48 19.96 14.16
C TYR A 543 -10.16 21.45 14.24
N LEU A 544 -9.32 21.91 13.32
CA LEU A 544 -9.14 23.33 13.02
C LEU A 544 -10.01 23.69 11.81
N VAL A 545 -10.86 24.70 11.96
CA VAL A 545 -11.79 25.15 10.92
C VAL A 545 -11.44 26.58 10.52
N LEU A 546 -11.11 26.79 9.26
CA LEU A 546 -10.86 28.11 8.68
C LEU A 546 -12.03 28.50 7.78
N SER A 547 -12.62 29.66 8.01
CA SER A 547 -13.71 30.17 7.18
C SER A 547 -13.39 31.53 6.60
N GLY A 548 -13.97 31.83 5.45
CA GLY A 548 -13.73 33.09 4.77
C GLY A 548 -14.34 33.16 3.38
N THR A 549 -13.95 34.21 2.65
CA THR A 549 -14.52 34.53 1.35
C THR A 549 -13.40 34.68 0.32
N VAL A 550 -13.41 33.86 -0.73
CA VAL A 550 -12.36 33.84 -1.75
C VAL A 550 -12.83 34.54 -3.03
N GLU A 551 -12.18 35.65 -3.35
CA GLU A 551 -12.28 36.34 -4.64
C GLU A 551 -10.95 36.16 -5.39
N GLY A 552 -10.98 35.46 -6.53
CA GLY A 552 -9.76 35.13 -7.26
C GLY A 552 -9.01 33.94 -6.65
N GLN A 553 -8.07 34.17 -5.73
CA GLN A 553 -7.23 33.11 -5.14
C GLN A 553 -6.95 33.34 -3.64
N ALA A 554 -6.88 32.25 -2.88
CA ALA A 554 -6.42 32.21 -1.50
C ALA A 554 -5.36 31.10 -1.32
N SER A 555 -4.37 31.34 -0.47
CA SER A 555 -3.30 30.38 -0.20
C SER A 555 -3.16 30.05 1.29
N LEU A 556 -2.79 28.80 1.57
CA LEU A 556 -2.54 28.24 2.90
C LEU A 556 -1.21 27.50 2.87
N THR A 557 -0.26 27.82 3.75
CA THR A 557 1.06 27.18 3.78
C THR A 557 1.30 26.50 5.13
N ILE A 558 1.52 25.19 5.13
CA ILE A 558 1.92 24.41 6.30
C ILE A 558 3.45 24.29 6.30
N THR A 559 4.09 24.69 7.40
CA THR A 559 5.49 24.38 7.69
C THR A 559 5.58 23.63 9.01
N GLY A 560 6.72 22.99 9.25
CA GLY A 560 6.97 22.28 10.51
C GLY A 560 8.43 22.37 10.92
N SER A 561 8.66 22.15 12.21
CA SER A 561 9.98 22.14 12.81
C SER A 561 10.15 20.91 13.69
N LEU A 562 11.30 20.23 13.56
CA LEU A 562 11.69 19.15 14.46
C LEU A 562 12.49 19.69 15.67
N TRP A 563 13.13 20.85 15.53
CA TRP A 563 14.06 21.43 16.50
C TRP A 563 13.92 22.97 16.58
N ASP A 564 14.15 23.56 17.75
CA ASP A 564 13.98 25.00 18.00
C ASP A 564 14.77 25.91 17.03
N GLN A 565 15.95 25.46 16.56
CA GLN A 565 16.83 26.23 15.65
C GLN A 565 16.36 26.26 14.19
N GLN A 566 15.26 25.60 13.82
CA GLN A 566 14.73 25.54 12.45
C GLN A 566 13.49 26.39 12.19
N GLN A 567 13.03 27.20 13.15
CA GLN A 567 11.84 28.04 12.95
C GLN A 567 12.11 29.22 12.01
N SER A 568 11.89 29.02 10.71
CA SER A 568 11.64 30.12 9.77
C SER A 568 10.14 30.41 9.71
N ALA A 569 9.76 31.69 9.70
CA ALA A 569 8.36 32.06 9.47
C ALA A 569 7.89 31.49 8.12
N PRO A 570 6.72 30.83 8.05
CA PRO A 570 6.20 30.31 6.79
C PRO A 570 6.01 31.46 5.80
N GLU A 571 6.43 31.25 4.56
CA GLU A 571 6.24 32.18 3.44
C GLU A 571 5.31 31.57 2.39
N THR A 572 4.67 32.41 1.57
CA THR A 572 3.95 31.93 0.39
C THR A 572 4.95 31.38 -0.62
N LEU A 573 4.71 30.16 -1.10
CA LEU A 573 5.51 29.51 -2.13
C LEU A 573 5.01 29.92 -3.52
N ASP A 574 5.94 29.99 -4.47
CA ASP A 574 5.65 30.20 -5.89
C ASP A 574 5.61 28.85 -6.60
N PHE A 575 4.45 28.48 -7.13
CA PHE A 575 4.23 27.16 -7.74
C PHE A 575 5.18 26.88 -8.90
N ASP A 576 5.31 27.80 -9.85
CA ASP A 576 6.10 27.57 -11.06
C ASP A 576 7.58 27.39 -10.72
N ARG A 577 8.10 28.18 -9.76
CA ARG A 577 9.45 28.04 -9.22
C ARG A 577 9.66 26.69 -8.56
N GLU A 578 8.79 26.29 -7.63
CA GLU A 578 8.97 25.05 -6.86
C GLU A 578 8.84 23.81 -7.76
N THR A 579 7.86 23.77 -8.67
CA THR A 579 7.71 22.66 -9.61
C THR A 579 8.85 22.58 -10.62
N THR A 580 9.36 23.71 -11.13
CA THR A 580 10.54 23.71 -12.00
C THR A 580 11.77 23.19 -11.25
N ALA A 581 12.02 23.69 -10.03
CA ALA A 581 13.14 23.26 -9.21
C ALA A 581 13.06 21.76 -8.88
N PHE A 582 11.87 21.25 -8.58
CA PHE A 582 11.65 19.84 -8.31
C PHE A 582 11.93 18.99 -9.56
N GLN A 583 11.38 19.39 -10.72
CA GLN A 583 11.60 18.68 -11.98
C GLN A 583 13.09 18.69 -12.37
N ASP A 584 13.78 19.80 -12.19
CA ASP A 584 15.23 19.91 -12.44
C ASP A 584 16.02 18.98 -11.51
N ALA A 585 15.71 18.97 -10.22
CA ALA A 585 16.35 18.09 -9.25
C ALA A 585 16.11 16.61 -9.56
N GLN A 586 14.90 16.25 -9.99
CA GLN A 586 14.56 14.89 -10.39
C GLN A 586 15.24 14.49 -11.70
N ASN A 587 15.25 15.37 -12.72
CA ASN A 587 15.98 15.15 -13.97
C ASN A 587 17.48 14.99 -13.71
N GLN A 588 18.06 15.76 -12.78
CA GLN A 588 19.44 15.59 -12.36
C GLN A 588 19.66 14.23 -11.69
N LEU A 589 18.79 13.83 -10.76
CA LEU A 589 18.84 12.54 -10.07
C LEU A 589 18.89 11.37 -11.07
N ILE A 590 17.99 11.37 -12.06
CA ILE A 590 17.93 10.32 -13.10
C ILE A 590 18.97 10.49 -14.21
N ASN A 591 20.00 11.33 -14.01
CA ASN A 591 21.06 11.59 -14.98
C ASN A 591 20.56 12.05 -16.36
N GLN A 592 19.48 12.84 -16.39
CA GLN A 592 18.83 13.34 -17.60
C GLN A 592 18.34 12.22 -18.54
N PHE A 593 17.95 11.07 -17.96
CA PHE A 593 17.43 9.93 -18.70
C PHE A 593 16.33 10.35 -19.68
N ASN A 594 16.56 10.07 -20.96
CA ASN A 594 15.55 10.14 -22.00
C ASN A 594 15.91 9.13 -23.09
N ILE A 595 15.02 8.18 -23.36
CA ILE A 595 15.23 7.09 -24.30
C ILE A 595 14.34 7.22 -25.53
N ASP A 596 14.86 6.76 -26.67
CA ASP A 596 14.17 6.65 -27.94
C ASP A 596 14.49 5.32 -28.63
N PHE A 597 13.47 4.72 -29.24
CA PHE A 597 13.59 3.50 -30.06
C PHE A 597 13.20 3.83 -31.50
N GLU A 598 14.11 3.65 -32.45
CA GLU A 598 13.93 3.99 -33.87
C GLU A 598 12.65 3.41 -34.49
N HIS A 599 12.24 2.21 -34.06
CA HIS A 599 11.03 1.54 -34.57
C HIS A 599 9.85 1.53 -33.58
N ASP A 600 10.00 2.08 -32.37
CA ASP A 600 8.96 2.05 -31.32
C ASP A 600 9.02 3.26 -30.37
N HIS A 601 8.91 4.45 -30.92
CA HIS A 601 8.86 5.72 -30.17
C HIS A 601 7.78 5.72 -29.07
N HIS A 602 6.64 5.07 -29.32
CA HIS A 602 5.50 5.04 -28.39
C HIS A 602 5.87 4.34 -27.08
N ASN A 603 6.50 3.17 -27.13
CA ASN A 603 6.93 2.48 -25.92
C ASN A 603 8.18 3.12 -25.29
N ALA A 604 9.03 3.78 -26.08
CA ALA A 604 10.11 4.61 -25.54
C ALA A 604 9.56 5.75 -24.64
N ASP A 605 8.53 6.46 -25.13
CA ASP A 605 7.86 7.51 -24.36
C ASP A 605 7.19 6.98 -23.09
N LYS A 606 6.65 5.75 -23.10
CA LYS A 606 6.12 5.12 -21.88
C LYS A 606 7.21 4.93 -20.84
N LEU A 607 8.41 4.51 -21.25
CA LEU A 607 9.56 4.35 -20.35
C LEU A 607 10.02 5.71 -19.81
N ASN A 608 9.98 6.77 -20.62
CA ASN A 608 10.31 8.12 -20.18
C ASN A 608 9.38 8.62 -19.06
N ASP A 609 8.06 8.46 -19.21
CA ASP A 609 7.11 8.79 -18.14
C ASP A 609 7.26 7.88 -16.92
N THR A 610 7.42 6.57 -17.16
CA THR A 610 7.60 5.59 -16.09
C THR A 610 8.85 5.89 -15.27
N MET A 611 9.94 6.33 -15.90
CA MET A 611 11.17 6.71 -15.21
C MET A 611 10.92 7.84 -14.21
N GLN A 612 10.12 8.84 -14.57
CA GLN A 612 9.76 9.93 -13.66
C GLN A 612 8.89 9.42 -12.51
N TRP A 613 7.82 8.68 -12.79
CA TRP A 613 6.90 8.23 -11.75
C TRP A 613 7.48 7.15 -10.84
N PHE A 614 8.27 6.23 -11.35
CA PHE A 614 8.93 5.21 -10.54
C PHE A 614 10.08 5.81 -9.72
N THR A 615 10.74 6.87 -10.20
CA THR A 615 11.69 7.65 -9.37
C THR A 615 10.96 8.27 -8.18
N HIS A 616 9.83 8.93 -8.42
CA HIS A 616 8.99 9.45 -7.36
C HIS A 616 8.56 8.36 -6.36
N ASN A 617 8.05 7.21 -6.85
CA ASN A 617 7.61 6.11 -5.98
C ASN A 617 8.78 5.48 -5.20
N ALA A 618 9.97 5.36 -5.80
CA ALA A 618 11.17 4.88 -5.13
C ALA A 618 11.64 5.83 -4.02
N LEU A 619 11.56 7.15 -4.25
CA LEU A 619 11.87 8.15 -3.23
C LEU A 619 10.85 8.13 -2.09
N VAL A 620 9.55 7.95 -2.35
CA VAL A 620 8.56 7.73 -1.28
C VAL A 620 8.95 6.53 -0.43
N HIS A 621 9.23 5.37 -1.04
CA HIS A 621 9.67 4.17 -0.32
C HIS A 621 10.95 4.38 0.51
N TYR A 622 11.83 5.31 0.09
CA TYR A 622 13.08 5.63 0.74
C TYR A 622 12.95 6.68 1.87
N SER A 623 12.42 7.86 1.58
CA SER A 623 12.47 9.01 2.51
C SER A 623 11.22 9.16 3.37
N THR A 624 10.08 8.67 2.90
CA THR A 624 8.77 8.81 3.57
C THR A 624 8.03 7.50 3.42
N PRO A 625 8.49 6.42 4.06
CA PRO A 625 8.04 5.06 3.76
C PRO A 625 6.58 4.85 4.20
N HIS A 626 5.66 5.07 3.28
CA HIS A 626 4.24 4.70 3.34
C HIS A 626 3.65 4.65 1.92
N GLY A 627 2.47 4.07 1.77
CA GLY A 627 1.75 3.97 0.50
C GLY A 627 0.29 4.36 0.64
N LEU A 628 -0.46 4.27 -0.46
CA LEU A 628 -1.89 4.63 -0.46
C LEU A 628 -2.72 3.65 0.38
N GLU A 629 -2.52 2.35 0.19
CA GLU A 629 -3.15 1.31 1.01
C GLU A 629 -2.34 0.99 2.28
N GLN A 630 -1.01 1.12 2.20
CA GLN A 630 -0.09 0.83 3.31
C GLN A 630 0.36 2.13 3.97
N TYR A 631 -0.59 2.87 4.57
CA TYR A 631 -0.29 4.15 5.21
C TYR A 631 0.50 4.00 6.52
N SER A 632 0.43 2.85 7.19
CA SER A 632 1.33 2.52 8.31
C SER A 632 2.63 1.90 7.79
N GLY A 633 3.71 2.69 7.87
CA GLY A 633 5.07 2.28 7.52
C GLY A 633 6.09 2.90 8.47
N ALA A 634 6.67 4.05 8.09
CA ALA A 634 7.71 4.84 8.78
C ALA A 634 9.09 4.15 8.88
N ALA A 635 9.13 2.84 9.08
CA ALA A 635 10.35 2.07 9.15
C ALA A 635 10.92 1.73 7.77
N TRP A 636 12.22 1.42 7.76
CA TRP A 636 12.85 0.68 6.67
C TRP A 636 12.80 -0.81 6.96
N GLY A 637 12.25 -1.59 6.04
CA GLY A 637 12.49 -3.03 6.00
C GLY A 637 13.94 -3.29 5.59
N THR A 638 14.69 -4.08 6.35
CA THR A 638 16.14 -4.27 6.14
C THR A 638 16.44 -4.79 4.74
N ARG A 639 15.67 -5.78 4.26
CA ARG A 639 15.79 -6.29 2.89
C ARG A 639 15.33 -5.30 1.83
N ASP A 640 14.35 -4.46 2.17
CA ASP A 640 13.68 -3.58 1.22
C ASP A 640 14.58 -2.38 0.91
N VAL A 641 15.17 -1.77 1.93
CA VAL A 641 16.15 -0.68 1.76
C VAL A 641 17.44 -1.15 1.07
N SER A 642 17.85 -2.40 1.31
CA SER A 642 18.98 -3.06 0.63
C SER A 642 18.71 -3.41 -0.84
N GLN A 643 17.47 -3.24 -1.31
CA GLN A 643 17.06 -3.51 -2.69
C GLN A 643 16.57 -2.24 -3.38
N GLY A 644 15.35 -1.78 -3.10
CA GLY A 644 14.71 -0.70 -3.86
C GLY A 644 15.54 0.59 -3.87
N PRO A 645 15.74 1.24 -2.71
CA PRO A 645 16.55 2.46 -2.58
C PRO A 645 18.01 2.24 -2.97
N PHE A 646 18.64 1.17 -2.46
CA PHE A 646 20.05 0.89 -2.74
C PHE A 646 20.31 0.70 -4.25
N GLU A 647 19.58 -0.21 -4.91
CA GLU A 647 19.76 -0.47 -6.35
C GLU A 647 19.39 0.76 -7.21
N PHE A 648 18.37 1.52 -6.80
CA PHE A 648 18.02 2.79 -7.43
C PHE A 648 19.19 3.76 -7.45
N PHE A 649 19.78 4.08 -6.29
CA PHE A 649 20.91 5.00 -6.20
C PHE A 649 22.17 4.47 -6.91
N MET A 650 22.43 3.16 -6.82
CA MET A 650 23.53 2.51 -7.53
C MET A 650 23.43 2.67 -9.05
N SER A 651 22.24 2.44 -9.62
CA SER A 651 22.01 2.58 -11.07
C SER A 651 22.14 4.02 -11.58
N LEU A 652 21.94 4.99 -10.69
CA LEU A 652 22.02 6.43 -10.98
C LEU A 652 23.35 7.06 -10.55
N GLN A 653 24.35 6.26 -10.17
CA GLN A 653 25.68 6.73 -9.75
C GLN A 653 25.65 7.65 -8.50
N ARG A 654 24.62 7.53 -7.65
CA ARG A 654 24.53 8.23 -6.35
C ARG A 654 25.17 7.40 -5.24
N TYR A 655 26.46 7.13 -5.41
CA TYR A 655 27.22 6.27 -4.51
C TYR A 655 27.34 6.83 -3.08
N ASP A 656 27.33 8.15 -2.94
CA ASP A 656 27.24 8.84 -1.65
C ASP A 656 25.98 8.44 -0.88
N ARG A 657 24.84 8.36 -1.56
CA ARG A 657 23.56 7.93 -0.96
C ARG A 657 23.54 6.44 -0.65
N ALA A 658 24.10 5.61 -1.53
CA ALA A 658 24.25 4.19 -1.30
C ALA A 658 25.16 3.89 -0.08
N ALA A 659 26.26 4.63 0.08
CA ALA A 659 27.13 4.51 1.24
C ALA A 659 26.43 4.93 2.54
N ALA A 660 25.69 6.05 2.53
CA ALA A 660 24.91 6.48 3.69
C ALA A 660 23.86 5.45 4.11
N LEU A 661 23.17 4.82 3.14
CA LEU A 661 22.26 3.71 3.40
C LEU A 661 22.97 2.53 4.09
N LEU A 662 24.13 2.11 3.57
CA LEU A 662 24.91 1.03 4.18
C LEU A 662 25.32 1.36 5.61
N GLU A 663 25.83 2.57 5.86
CA GLU A 663 26.21 3.01 7.21
C GLU A 663 25.03 2.94 8.20
N THR A 664 23.85 3.42 7.79
CA THR A 664 22.64 3.33 8.63
C THR A 664 22.20 1.87 8.83
N ILE A 665 22.12 1.06 7.77
CA ILE A 665 21.73 -0.36 7.86
C ILE A 665 22.67 -1.09 8.83
N TYR A 666 23.98 -0.96 8.67
CA TYR A 666 24.96 -1.64 9.52
C TYR A 666 24.93 -1.13 10.97
N SER A 667 24.55 0.12 11.22
CA SER A 667 24.34 0.64 12.58
C SER A 667 23.20 -0.05 13.32
N HIS A 668 22.23 -0.62 12.58
CA HIS A 668 21.10 -1.39 13.12
C HIS A 668 21.35 -2.90 13.25
N GLN A 669 22.60 -3.37 13.04
CA GLN A 669 22.93 -4.77 13.30
C GLN A 669 22.87 -5.06 14.80
N HIS A 670 22.22 -6.16 15.19
CA HIS A 670 22.12 -6.56 16.58
C HIS A 670 23.47 -7.01 17.15
N LEU A 671 23.85 -6.43 18.29
CA LEU A 671 25.08 -6.77 19.00
C LEU A 671 25.07 -8.24 19.41
N GLU A 672 23.96 -8.77 19.90
CA GLU A 672 23.89 -10.09 20.51
C GLU A 672 23.96 -11.18 19.43
N THR A 673 23.19 -11.04 18.36
CA THR A 673 22.97 -12.11 17.36
C THR A 673 23.78 -11.95 16.08
N GLY A 674 24.24 -10.73 15.74
CA GLY A 674 24.92 -10.46 14.46
C GLY A 674 24.01 -10.43 13.24
N THR A 675 22.69 -10.48 13.43
CA THR A 675 21.68 -10.29 12.37
C THR A 675 21.02 -8.92 12.49
N TRP A 676 19.97 -8.67 11.71
CA TRP A 676 19.20 -7.43 11.70
C TRP A 676 17.77 -7.67 12.14
N PRO A 677 17.08 -6.63 12.61
CA PRO A 677 15.62 -6.65 12.71
C PRO A 677 14.98 -6.80 11.32
N GLN A 678 13.73 -7.26 11.27
CA GLN A 678 12.96 -7.33 10.02
C GLN A 678 12.80 -5.94 9.40
N TRP A 679 12.52 -4.95 10.25
CA TRP A 679 12.46 -3.53 9.94
C TRP A 679 12.87 -2.70 11.15
N PHE A 680 13.35 -1.49 10.92
CA PHE A 680 13.77 -0.55 11.96
C PHE A 680 13.38 0.89 11.58
N MET A 681 13.09 1.73 12.59
CA MET A 681 13.01 3.18 12.38
C MET A 681 14.42 3.71 12.12
N PHE A 682 14.63 4.44 11.03
CA PHE A 682 15.94 4.99 10.65
C PHE A 682 16.18 6.40 11.21
N ASP A 683 15.23 6.92 11.99
CA ASP A 683 15.21 8.27 12.54
C ASP A 683 15.38 8.25 14.08
N GLN A 684 14.92 9.30 14.76
CA GLN A 684 15.07 9.44 16.22
C GLN A 684 14.29 8.37 17.01
N TYR A 685 13.37 7.64 16.37
CA TYR A 685 12.65 6.52 16.94
C TYR A 685 13.38 5.18 16.79
N ALA A 686 14.69 5.18 16.53
CA ALA A 686 15.53 3.99 16.24
C ALA A 686 15.38 2.78 17.19
N ARG A 687 14.91 3.00 18.43
CA ARG A 687 14.61 1.91 19.39
C ARG A 687 13.35 1.10 19.04
N ILE A 688 12.52 1.60 18.13
CA ILE A 688 11.30 0.93 17.67
C ILE A 688 11.66 0.13 16.41
N GLN A 689 11.70 -1.19 16.58
CA GLN A 689 12.05 -2.13 15.52
C GLN A 689 11.46 -3.50 15.79
N GLN A 690 11.40 -4.35 14.76
CA GLN A 690 10.96 -5.73 14.89
C GLN A 690 12.16 -6.65 15.10
N GLU A 691 12.31 -7.19 16.31
CA GLU A 691 13.46 -8.01 16.73
C GLU A 691 13.73 -9.22 15.82
N ASP A 692 12.72 -10.07 15.62
CA ASP A 692 12.83 -11.27 14.78
C ASP A 692 12.78 -10.92 13.29
N ALA A 693 13.58 -11.62 12.47
CA ALA A 693 13.66 -11.42 11.03
C ALA A 693 13.64 -12.75 10.25
N HIS A 694 13.24 -12.68 8.98
CA HIS A 694 13.34 -13.81 8.07
C HIS A 694 14.80 -14.21 7.81
N GLY A 695 15.05 -15.47 7.47
CA GLY A 695 16.40 -16.02 7.30
C GLY A 695 17.18 -15.43 6.13
N ASP A 696 16.50 -14.80 5.16
CA ASP A 696 17.15 -14.10 4.06
C ASP A 696 17.66 -12.70 4.41
N VAL A 697 17.10 -12.07 5.45
CA VAL A 697 17.39 -10.68 5.83
C VAL A 697 18.88 -10.47 6.10
N VAL A 698 19.53 -11.44 6.74
CA VAL A 698 20.97 -11.39 7.05
C VAL A 698 21.86 -11.37 5.80
N VAL A 699 21.36 -11.77 4.63
CA VAL A 699 22.17 -11.84 3.40
C VAL A 699 22.23 -10.49 2.67
N TRP A 700 21.16 -9.71 2.76
CA TRP A 700 20.97 -8.50 1.96
C TRP A 700 21.98 -7.38 2.23
N PRO A 701 22.33 -7.03 3.48
CA PRO A 701 23.32 -5.98 3.75
C PRO A 701 24.70 -6.32 3.15
N MET A 702 25.14 -7.59 3.25
CA MET A 702 26.41 -8.03 2.66
C MET A 702 26.37 -8.00 1.14
N LYS A 703 25.22 -8.37 0.53
CA LYS A 703 25.03 -8.27 -0.92
C LYS A 703 25.16 -6.81 -1.38
N ALA A 704 24.44 -5.90 -0.74
CA ALA A 704 24.48 -4.48 -1.06
C ALA A 704 25.90 -3.92 -0.91
N LEU A 705 26.59 -4.22 0.19
CA LEU A 705 27.98 -3.81 0.38
C LEU A 705 28.93 -4.38 -0.69
N ALA A 706 28.77 -5.67 -1.04
CA ALA A 706 29.59 -6.29 -2.09
C ALA A 706 29.35 -5.63 -3.46
N ASP A 707 28.10 -5.35 -3.82
CA ASP A 707 27.75 -4.65 -5.06
C ASP A 707 28.31 -3.21 -5.07
N TYR A 708 28.25 -2.50 -3.94
CA TYR A 708 28.87 -1.18 -3.77
C TYR A 708 30.37 -1.23 -4.04
N LEU A 709 31.09 -2.11 -3.33
CA LEU A 709 32.54 -2.25 -3.45
C LEU A 709 32.97 -2.68 -4.85
N VAL A 710 32.23 -3.59 -5.50
CA VAL A 710 32.51 -3.98 -6.89
C VAL A 710 32.38 -2.78 -7.83
N ALA A 711 31.37 -1.93 -7.65
CA ALA A 711 31.16 -0.78 -8.52
C ALA A 711 32.17 0.36 -8.28
N THR A 712 32.44 0.71 -7.02
CA THR A 712 33.19 1.92 -6.65
C THR A 712 34.67 1.66 -6.36
N GLY A 713 35.03 0.46 -5.91
CA GLY A 713 36.35 0.17 -5.35
C GLY A 713 36.64 0.91 -4.03
N ASP A 714 35.62 1.51 -3.39
CA ASP A 714 35.79 2.31 -2.18
C ASP A 714 35.88 1.44 -0.92
N LEU A 715 37.08 0.91 -0.66
CA LEU A 715 37.35 0.12 0.54
C LEU A 715 37.33 0.95 1.84
N ALA A 716 37.39 2.29 1.77
CA ALA A 716 37.38 3.12 2.97
C ALA A 716 36.06 3.01 3.75
N ILE A 717 34.97 2.58 3.09
CA ILE A 717 33.69 2.28 3.74
C ILE A 717 33.84 1.18 4.81
N LEU A 718 34.76 0.23 4.63
CA LEU A 718 34.99 -0.88 5.56
C LEU A 718 35.61 -0.42 6.88
N ASP A 719 36.28 0.74 6.89
CA ASP A 719 36.92 1.33 8.06
C ASP A 719 36.00 2.25 8.87
N LYS A 720 34.79 2.55 8.34
CA LYS A 720 33.79 3.39 9.03
C LYS A 720 33.45 2.80 10.38
N GLN A 721 33.52 3.62 11.43
CA GLN A 721 33.22 3.22 12.80
C GLN A 721 31.72 3.39 13.05
N LEU A 722 31.02 2.29 13.25
CA LEU A 722 29.57 2.23 13.42
C LEU A 722 29.21 1.57 14.75
N PRO A 723 28.09 1.94 15.39
CA PRO A 723 27.58 1.24 16.57
C PRO A 723 26.85 -0.04 16.15
N TYR A 724 26.56 -0.91 17.11
CA TYR A 724 25.52 -1.93 16.99
C TYR A 724 24.23 -1.42 17.65
N THR A 725 23.12 -2.12 17.42
CA THR A 725 21.92 -2.03 18.26
C THR A 725 21.94 -3.13 19.32
N ALA A 726 21.75 -2.79 20.59
CA ALA A 726 21.74 -3.74 21.70
C ALA A 726 20.30 -4.14 22.09
N ILE A 727 19.93 -5.40 21.87
CA ILE A 727 18.62 -5.95 22.23
C ILE A 727 18.42 -5.86 23.75
N GLU A 728 19.44 -6.24 24.53
CA GLU A 728 19.37 -6.27 26.00
C GLU A 728 19.25 -4.86 26.62
N GLU A 729 19.61 -3.81 25.87
CA GLU A 729 19.50 -2.40 26.29
C GLU A 729 18.30 -1.68 25.67
N GLY A 730 17.25 -2.44 25.31
CA GLY A 730 16.01 -1.89 24.77
C GLY A 730 16.20 -1.26 23.39
N PHE A 731 16.99 -1.93 22.54
CA PHE A 731 17.28 -1.55 21.16
C PHE A 731 17.98 -0.18 21.00
N GLY A 732 18.75 0.24 22.01
CA GLY A 732 19.61 1.42 21.90
C GLY A 732 20.86 1.15 21.04
N PHE A 733 21.44 2.19 20.46
CA PHE A 733 22.77 2.09 19.86
C PHE A 733 23.85 1.98 20.95
N THR A 734 24.86 1.15 20.70
CA THR A 734 25.99 0.96 21.61
C THR A 734 26.90 2.20 21.65
N GLU A 735 27.46 2.53 22.81
CA GLU A 735 28.47 3.60 22.93
C GLU A 735 29.78 3.26 22.20
N GLN A 736 30.17 1.98 22.23
CA GLN A 736 31.32 1.49 21.49
C GLN A 736 30.96 1.33 20.01
N THR A 737 31.85 1.81 19.15
CA THR A 737 31.77 1.63 17.70
C THR A 737 32.88 0.69 17.24
N VAL A 738 32.62 -0.04 16.16
CA VAL A 738 33.61 -0.90 15.49
C VAL A 738 33.61 -0.63 13.99
N SER A 739 34.62 -1.11 13.28
CA SER A 739 34.65 -0.97 11.83
C SER A 739 33.49 -1.71 11.17
N LEU A 740 32.98 -1.18 10.06
CA LEU A 740 31.98 -1.88 9.24
C LEU A 740 32.48 -3.27 8.85
N PHE A 741 33.79 -3.45 8.61
CA PHE A 741 34.35 -4.78 8.39
C PHE A 741 34.10 -5.76 9.55
N ALA A 742 34.21 -5.31 10.81
CA ALA A 742 33.91 -6.16 11.96
C ALA A 742 32.42 -6.55 12.04
N HIS A 743 31.51 -5.67 11.60
CA HIS A 743 30.10 -6.00 11.43
C HIS A 743 29.89 -7.12 10.39
N VAL A 744 30.62 -7.05 9.27
CA VAL A 744 30.61 -8.06 8.19
C VAL A 744 31.17 -9.41 8.68
N GLU A 745 32.24 -9.40 9.47
CA GLU A 745 32.76 -10.63 10.11
C GLU A 745 31.71 -11.26 11.03
N ARG A 746 31.01 -10.44 11.83
CA ARG A 746 29.93 -10.90 12.71
C ARG A 746 28.74 -11.46 11.92
N GLN A 747 28.38 -10.82 10.81
CA GLN A 747 27.34 -11.27 9.89
C GLN A 747 27.68 -12.64 9.29
N LEU A 748 28.91 -12.84 8.82
CA LEU A 748 29.37 -14.14 8.30
C LEU A 748 29.29 -15.21 9.39
N LYS A 749 29.72 -14.89 10.61
CA LYS A 749 29.61 -15.79 11.75
C LYS A 749 28.16 -16.22 11.99
N HIS A 750 27.20 -15.29 11.95
CA HIS A 750 25.77 -15.62 12.09
C HIS A 750 25.29 -16.60 11.00
N ILE A 751 25.70 -16.38 9.75
CA ILE A 751 25.36 -17.27 8.63
C ILE A 751 25.90 -18.68 8.87
N ILE A 752 27.15 -18.81 9.33
CA ILE A 752 27.78 -20.10 9.65
C ILE A 752 27.09 -20.80 10.83
N ASP A 753 26.74 -20.04 11.87
CA ASP A 753 26.05 -20.57 13.05
C ASP A 753 24.61 -21.03 12.74
N SER A 754 24.05 -20.56 11.61
CA SER A 754 22.68 -20.86 11.15
C SER A 754 22.61 -21.96 10.07
N LEU A 755 23.69 -22.68 9.82
CA LEU A 755 23.69 -23.80 8.87
C LEU A 755 22.99 -25.02 9.47
N VAL A 756 22.24 -25.75 8.65
CA VAL A 756 21.61 -27.01 9.07
C VAL A 756 22.71 -28.03 9.42
N PRO A 757 22.70 -28.63 10.63
CA PRO A 757 23.73 -29.57 11.07
C PRO A 757 24.01 -30.69 10.07
N GLY A 758 25.28 -30.91 9.74
CA GLY A 758 25.70 -31.93 8.78
C GLY A 758 25.65 -31.49 7.32
N THR A 759 25.29 -30.24 7.04
CA THR A 759 25.35 -29.60 5.71
C THR A 759 26.02 -28.23 5.79
N SER A 760 26.20 -27.60 4.64
CA SER A 760 26.61 -26.19 4.50
C SER A 760 25.47 -25.31 3.98
N LEU A 761 24.21 -25.72 4.16
CA LEU A 761 23.02 -24.98 3.74
C LEU A 761 22.44 -24.21 4.92
N SER A 762 22.18 -22.92 4.75
CA SER A 762 21.48 -22.11 5.75
C SER A 762 20.08 -22.64 5.99
N CYS A 763 19.68 -22.72 7.26
CA CYS A 763 18.30 -23.04 7.62
C CYS A 763 17.35 -21.93 7.11
N TYR A 764 16.07 -22.28 6.98
CA TYR A 764 15.06 -21.35 6.51
C TYR A 764 14.81 -20.20 7.49
N GLY A 765 14.98 -20.45 8.79
CA GLY A 765 14.62 -19.48 9.81
C GLY A 765 13.14 -19.13 9.71
N ASP A 766 12.79 -17.88 9.98
CA ASP A 766 11.39 -17.44 9.97
C ASP A 766 10.83 -17.16 8.57
N GLY A 767 11.59 -17.39 7.49
CA GLY A 767 11.10 -17.21 6.13
C GLY A 767 12.20 -16.87 5.12
N ASP A 768 11.81 -16.73 3.85
CA ASP A 768 12.60 -16.04 2.83
C ASP A 768 11.88 -14.76 2.35
N TRP A 769 12.20 -14.30 1.14
CA TRP A 769 11.60 -13.12 0.52
C TRP A 769 10.08 -13.19 0.41
N ASP A 770 9.51 -14.38 0.19
CA ASP A 770 8.05 -14.51 0.17
C ASP A 770 7.55 -14.55 1.62
N ASP A 771 7.19 -13.35 2.03
CA ASP A 771 6.73 -13.00 3.35
C ASP A 771 5.54 -13.89 3.79
N THR A 772 4.78 -14.45 2.84
CA THR A 772 3.62 -15.30 3.13
C THR A 772 3.95 -16.77 3.42
N LEU A 773 5.16 -17.21 3.06
CA LEU A 773 5.62 -18.59 3.18
C LEU A 773 6.42 -18.87 4.46
N GLN A 774 6.20 -18.09 5.52
CA GLN A 774 6.77 -18.36 6.85
C GLN A 774 6.45 -19.79 7.29
N PRO A 775 7.39 -20.50 7.95
CA PRO A 775 7.19 -21.90 8.32
C PRO A 775 6.08 -22.05 9.36
N ALA A 776 5.20 -23.04 9.20
CA ALA A 776 4.09 -23.26 10.11
C ALA A 776 4.50 -23.79 11.50
N ASN A 777 5.72 -24.31 11.67
CA ASN A 777 6.20 -24.87 12.94
C ASN A 777 7.73 -24.80 13.09
N GLN A 778 8.20 -25.07 14.32
CA GLN A 778 9.62 -25.01 14.69
C GLN A 778 10.51 -25.98 13.90
N ALA A 779 10.03 -27.20 13.59
CA ALA A 779 10.82 -28.18 12.85
C ALA A 779 11.12 -27.70 11.42
N LEU A 780 10.14 -27.06 10.76
CA LEU A 780 10.33 -26.42 9.46
C LEU A 780 11.27 -25.20 9.57
N ARG A 781 11.16 -24.39 10.63
CA ARG A 781 12.07 -23.25 10.88
C ARG A 781 13.54 -23.68 10.92
N GLU A 782 13.84 -24.77 11.63
CA GLU A 782 15.20 -25.24 11.87
C GLU A 782 15.78 -26.11 10.75
N ASN A 783 14.95 -26.95 10.10
CA ASN A 783 15.43 -28.01 9.20
C ASN A 783 14.95 -27.90 7.74
N MET A 784 14.18 -26.84 7.41
CA MET A 784 13.87 -26.52 6.02
C MET A 784 14.98 -25.64 5.43
N VAL A 785 15.20 -25.75 4.13
CA VAL A 785 16.13 -24.92 3.36
C VAL A 785 15.37 -24.36 2.16
N SER A 786 15.46 -23.05 1.95
CA SER A 786 14.92 -22.40 0.75
C SER A 786 15.86 -22.58 -0.44
N GLY A 787 15.33 -23.10 -1.55
CA GLY A 787 16.07 -23.19 -2.81
C GLY A 787 16.43 -21.82 -3.39
N TRP A 788 15.87 -20.73 -2.87
CA TRP A 788 16.17 -19.36 -3.29
C TRP A 788 17.21 -18.66 -2.41
N THR A 789 17.16 -18.86 -1.09
CA THR A 789 18.12 -18.21 -0.16
C THR A 789 19.55 -18.69 -0.42
N ILE A 790 19.75 -19.97 -0.75
CA ILE A 790 21.08 -20.54 -1.00
C ILE A 790 21.80 -19.88 -2.20
N PRO A 791 21.23 -19.82 -3.42
CA PRO A 791 21.90 -19.14 -4.53
C PRO A 791 22.07 -17.63 -4.29
N LEU A 792 21.20 -16.99 -3.50
CA LEU A 792 21.43 -15.61 -3.04
C LEU A 792 22.68 -15.51 -2.16
N THR A 793 22.82 -16.39 -1.17
CA THR A 793 24.02 -16.43 -0.31
C THR A 793 25.28 -16.71 -1.12
N LEU A 794 25.26 -17.68 -2.03
CA LEU A 794 26.38 -17.97 -2.92
C LEU A 794 26.78 -16.76 -3.77
N GLN A 795 25.80 -16.04 -4.34
CA GLN A 795 26.04 -14.80 -5.07
C GLN A 795 26.77 -13.79 -4.20
N THR A 796 26.28 -13.58 -2.98
CA THR A 796 26.83 -12.62 -2.03
C THR A 796 28.26 -12.95 -1.62
N LEU A 797 28.53 -14.20 -1.22
CA LEU A 797 29.87 -14.64 -0.80
C LEU A 797 30.88 -14.50 -1.95
N LYS A 798 30.52 -14.96 -3.16
CA LYS A 798 31.40 -14.87 -4.35
C LYS A 798 31.66 -13.41 -4.75
N THR A 799 30.65 -12.55 -4.68
CA THR A 799 30.78 -11.12 -5.02
C THR A 799 31.63 -10.38 -4.00
N MET A 800 31.47 -10.68 -2.71
CA MET A 800 32.31 -10.12 -1.65
C MET A 800 33.77 -10.56 -1.80
N SER A 801 34.03 -11.86 -2.04
CA SER A 801 35.38 -12.35 -2.33
C SER A 801 36.00 -11.63 -3.53
N LYS A 802 35.23 -11.40 -4.61
CA LYS A 802 35.69 -10.64 -5.78
C LYS A 802 35.99 -9.19 -5.43
N ALA A 803 35.16 -8.54 -4.63
CA ALA A 803 35.31 -7.14 -4.25
C ALA A 803 36.60 -6.88 -3.44
N LEU A 804 36.97 -7.83 -2.58
CA LEU A 804 38.15 -7.72 -1.70
C LEU A 804 39.43 -8.31 -2.31
N ALA A 805 39.34 -9.00 -3.45
CA ALA A 805 40.48 -9.66 -4.08
C ALA A 805 41.61 -8.68 -4.43
N GLY A 806 42.86 -9.10 -4.17
CA GLY A 806 44.04 -8.26 -4.40
C GLY A 806 44.42 -7.36 -3.22
N HIS A 807 43.62 -7.34 -2.16
CA HIS A 807 43.89 -6.59 -0.92
C HIS A 807 44.28 -7.53 0.22
N GLY A 808 45.59 -7.78 0.38
CA GLY A 808 46.13 -8.85 1.23
C GLY A 808 45.71 -8.84 2.71
N GLN A 809 45.20 -7.72 3.23
CA GLN A 809 44.66 -7.63 4.58
C GLN A 809 43.36 -8.43 4.78
N TYR A 810 42.63 -8.74 3.70
CA TYR A 810 41.38 -9.50 3.73
C TYR A 810 41.54 -10.97 3.31
N ASP A 811 42.75 -11.43 2.97
CA ASP A 811 42.99 -12.78 2.43
C ASP A 811 42.42 -13.89 3.33
N ALA A 812 42.52 -13.75 4.65
CA ALA A 812 41.98 -14.73 5.59
C ALA A 812 40.44 -14.84 5.49
N PHE A 813 39.76 -13.69 5.43
CA PHE A 813 38.31 -13.60 5.30
C PHE A 813 37.85 -14.12 3.93
N ILE A 814 38.55 -13.74 2.84
CA ILE A 814 38.27 -14.25 1.49
C ILE A 814 38.38 -15.77 1.44
N ASN A 815 39.38 -16.37 2.10
CA ASN A 815 39.50 -17.82 2.18
C ASN A 815 38.34 -18.47 2.92
N GLU A 816 37.84 -17.86 3.99
CA GLU A 816 36.65 -18.34 4.71
C GLU A 816 35.39 -18.26 3.86
N LEU A 817 35.16 -17.13 3.17
CA LEU A 817 34.06 -16.95 2.22
C LEU A 817 34.10 -18.01 1.11
N ASN A 818 35.27 -18.21 0.50
CA ASN A 818 35.44 -19.18 -0.58
C ASN A 818 35.23 -20.62 -0.11
N LEU A 819 35.73 -20.98 1.07
CA LEU A 819 35.53 -22.31 1.64
C LEU A 819 34.05 -22.59 1.94
N LEU A 820 33.33 -21.60 2.49
CA LEU A 820 31.90 -21.72 2.73
C LEU A 820 31.14 -21.83 1.41
N ALA A 821 31.44 -20.97 0.43
CA ALA A 821 30.79 -20.97 -0.88
C ALA A 821 31.00 -22.31 -1.62
N GLU A 822 32.22 -22.86 -1.63
CA GLU A 822 32.52 -24.16 -2.27
C GLU A 822 31.69 -25.29 -1.67
N LYS A 823 31.64 -25.39 -0.33
CA LYS A 823 30.87 -26.44 0.35
C LYS A 823 29.37 -26.26 0.19
N MET A 824 28.88 -25.02 0.28
CA MET A 824 27.47 -24.68 0.10
C MET A 824 27.01 -24.95 -1.33
N GLU A 825 27.84 -24.67 -2.35
CA GLU A 825 27.55 -24.97 -3.75
C GLU A 825 27.51 -26.49 -4.01
N ALA A 826 28.42 -27.25 -3.39
CA ALA A 826 28.39 -28.71 -3.46
C ALA A 826 27.10 -29.28 -2.84
N ASP A 827 26.68 -28.79 -1.67
CA ASP A 827 25.43 -29.22 -1.03
C ASP A 827 24.18 -28.72 -1.78
N TYR A 828 24.24 -27.53 -2.37
CA TYR A 828 23.19 -27.02 -3.27
C TYR A 828 22.94 -27.98 -4.42
N HIS A 829 23.99 -28.38 -5.16
CA HIS A 829 23.83 -29.33 -6.27
C HIS A 829 23.39 -30.71 -5.79
N ARG A 830 23.86 -31.15 -4.62
CA ARG A 830 23.54 -32.47 -4.07
C ARG A 830 22.10 -32.59 -3.59
N TYR A 831 21.58 -31.56 -2.90
CA TYR A 831 20.32 -31.66 -2.17
C TYR A 831 19.17 -30.86 -2.81
N LEU A 832 19.45 -29.70 -3.43
CA LEU A 832 18.39 -28.83 -3.96
C LEU A 832 18.02 -29.14 -5.42
N ILE A 833 18.94 -29.74 -6.19
CA ILE A 833 18.68 -30.13 -7.58
C ILE A 833 18.38 -31.63 -7.63
N LYS A 834 17.16 -31.96 -8.04
CA LYS A 834 16.71 -33.35 -8.24
C LYS A 834 16.12 -33.51 -9.63
N ASP A 835 16.53 -34.55 -10.35
CA ASP A 835 16.07 -34.84 -11.72
C ASP A 835 16.24 -33.62 -12.67
N GLY A 836 17.28 -32.83 -12.41
CA GLY A 836 17.61 -31.59 -13.11
C GLY A 836 16.58 -30.47 -12.92
N VAL A 837 15.84 -30.45 -11.82
CA VAL A 837 14.92 -29.38 -11.42
C VAL A 837 15.31 -28.93 -10.01
N ILE A 838 15.37 -27.61 -9.78
CA ILE A 838 15.59 -27.07 -8.45
C ILE A 838 14.29 -27.13 -7.65
N ALA A 839 14.36 -27.59 -6.40
CA ALA A 839 13.24 -27.58 -5.49
C ALA A 839 12.95 -26.18 -4.94
N GLY A 840 11.67 -25.86 -4.71
CA GLY A 840 11.29 -24.65 -3.97
C GLY A 840 11.85 -24.65 -2.55
N PHE A 841 11.69 -25.78 -1.87
CA PHE A 841 12.28 -26.06 -0.57
C PHE A 841 12.69 -27.52 -0.45
N ILE A 842 13.64 -27.80 0.44
CA ILE A 842 13.85 -29.13 1.00
C ILE A 842 13.67 -29.10 2.50
N HIS A 843 13.24 -30.21 3.07
CA HIS A 843 13.12 -30.40 4.51
C HIS A 843 13.82 -31.70 4.94
N PHE A 844 14.75 -31.58 5.89
CA PHE A 844 15.45 -32.73 6.48
C PHE A 844 14.68 -33.24 7.68
N ALA A 845 13.88 -34.30 7.49
CA ALA A 845 12.99 -34.81 8.53
C ALA A 845 13.81 -35.26 9.77
N ASN A 846 13.47 -34.71 10.94
CA ASN A 846 14.19 -34.92 12.21
C ASN A 846 15.70 -34.59 12.15
N GLY A 847 16.13 -33.72 11.23
CA GLY A 847 17.54 -33.39 11.01
C GLY A 847 18.36 -34.49 10.34
N ASP A 848 17.74 -35.57 9.84
CA ASP A 848 18.43 -36.63 9.12
C ASP A 848 18.66 -36.24 7.66
N THR A 849 19.90 -35.87 7.32
CA THR A 849 20.30 -35.44 5.97
C THR A 849 20.22 -36.55 4.92
N SER A 850 20.00 -37.82 5.33
CA SER A 850 19.73 -38.92 4.41
C SER A 850 18.26 -38.98 3.95
N GLN A 851 17.35 -38.31 4.65
CA GLN A 851 15.92 -38.28 4.34
C GLN A 851 15.50 -36.87 3.91
N VAL A 852 15.57 -36.63 2.60
CA VAL A 852 15.21 -35.34 2.00
C VAL A 852 13.78 -35.35 1.51
N GLU A 853 12.95 -34.51 2.11
CA GLU A 853 11.62 -34.18 1.60
C GLU A 853 11.72 -32.97 0.66
N TYR A 854 11.17 -33.10 -0.55
CA TYR A 854 11.17 -32.04 -1.57
C TYR A 854 9.80 -31.39 -1.64
N LEU A 855 9.75 -30.06 -1.52
CA LEU A 855 8.53 -29.26 -1.62
C LEU A 855 8.62 -28.30 -2.80
N LEU A 856 7.48 -28.02 -3.44
CA LEU A 856 7.37 -27.17 -4.64
C LEU A 856 8.34 -27.66 -5.73
N HIS A 857 8.24 -28.97 -6.00
CA HIS A 857 9.08 -29.73 -6.93
C HIS A 857 8.18 -30.79 -7.61
N PRO A 858 8.46 -31.29 -8.82
CA PRO A 858 7.62 -32.33 -9.44
C PRO A 858 7.45 -33.62 -8.62
N ALA A 859 8.33 -33.86 -7.64
CA ALA A 859 8.26 -34.97 -6.70
C ALA A 859 7.35 -34.71 -5.48
N ASP A 860 6.90 -33.46 -5.29
CA ASP A 860 6.05 -33.05 -4.17
C ASP A 860 4.61 -33.56 -4.38
N GLN A 861 4.23 -34.57 -3.60
CA GLN A 861 2.88 -35.12 -3.55
C GLN A 861 2.04 -34.52 -2.41
N LYS A 862 2.62 -33.66 -1.57
CA LYS A 862 2.01 -33.12 -0.35
C LYS A 862 1.31 -31.79 -0.63
N THR A 863 2.00 -30.84 -1.26
CA THR A 863 1.39 -29.56 -1.66
C THR A 863 0.77 -29.63 -3.06
N GLY A 864 1.30 -30.50 -3.92
CA GLY A 864 0.92 -30.61 -5.33
C GLY A 864 1.40 -29.44 -6.20
N ILE A 865 2.20 -28.53 -5.65
CA ILE A 865 2.88 -27.46 -6.38
C ILE A 865 4.19 -28.03 -6.92
N LYS A 866 4.49 -27.79 -8.20
CA LYS A 866 5.63 -28.45 -8.86
C LYS A 866 6.80 -27.51 -9.13
N TYR A 867 6.53 -26.22 -9.31
CA TYR A 867 7.55 -25.27 -9.67
C TYR A 867 7.40 -23.97 -8.89
N ARG A 868 8.53 -23.44 -8.41
CA ARG A 868 8.65 -22.12 -7.79
C ARG A 868 9.58 -21.26 -8.63
N LEU A 869 9.16 -20.03 -8.94
CA LEU A 869 9.91 -19.09 -9.78
C LEU A 869 11.27 -18.73 -9.16
N LEU A 870 11.25 -18.36 -7.88
CA LEU A 870 12.35 -17.72 -7.18
C LEU A 870 13.67 -18.51 -7.27
N PRO A 871 13.74 -19.80 -6.88
CA PRO A 871 14.97 -20.56 -6.94
C PRO A 871 15.58 -20.61 -8.35
N GLY A 872 14.75 -20.80 -9.38
CA GLY A 872 15.20 -20.87 -10.76
C GLY A 872 15.77 -19.54 -11.26
N SER A 873 15.01 -18.46 -11.09
CA SER A 873 15.47 -17.12 -11.53
C SER A 873 16.71 -16.66 -10.76
N ARG A 874 16.75 -16.84 -9.44
CA ARG A 874 17.93 -16.48 -8.63
C ARG A 874 19.17 -17.30 -9.01
N SER A 875 19.03 -18.60 -9.29
CA SER A 875 20.16 -19.45 -9.68
C SER A 875 20.76 -19.09 -11.04
N ILE A 876 19.95 -18.52 -11.94
CA ILE A 876 20.44 -17.90 -13.19
C ILE A 876 21.16 -16.58 -12.88
N ILE A 877 20.55 -15.72 -12.07
CA ILE A 877 21.14 -14.41 -11.71
C ILE A 877 22.50 -14.58 -11.01
N SER A 878 22.58 -15.53 -10.08
CA SER A 878 23.77 -15.84 -9.28
C SER A 878 24.84 -16.65 -10.03
N GLU A 879 24.59 -17.02 -11.28
CA GLU A 879 25.48 -17.87 -12.09
C GLU A 879 25.77 -19.24 -11.44
N THR A 880 24.85 -19.76 -10.62
CA THR A 880 25.01 -21.07 -9.96
C THR A 880 24.56 -22.22 -10.87
N PHE A 881 23.65 -21.97 -11.80
CA PHE A 881 23.33 -22.93 -12.85
C PHE A 881 24.42 -22.96 -13.92
N ASP A 882 24.74 -24.16 -14.40
CA ASP A 882 25.39 -24.33 -15.69
C ASP A 882 24.44 -23.93 -16.84
N PRO A 883 24.95 -23.77 -18.07
CA PRO A 883 24.13 -23.30 -19.19
C PRO A 883 22.95 -24.23 -19.56
N GLU A 884 23.13 -25.54 -19.43
CA GLU A 884 22.07 -26.51 -19.76
C GLU A 884 20.93 -26.41 -18.74
N LEU A 885 21.26 -26.31 -17.46
CA LEU A 885 20.30 -26.18 -16.38
C LEU A 885 19.58 -24.83 -16.41
N ALA A 886 20.27 -23.75 -16.79
CA ALA A 886 19.69 -22.43 -16.98
C ALA A 886 18.66 -22.41 -18.12
N GLU A 887 18.99 -22.95 -19.30
CA GLU A 887 18.05 -23.08 -20.42
C GLU A 887 16.84 -23.95 -20.06
N LYS A 888 17.08 -25.09 -19.38
CA LYS A 888 16.00 -25.96 -18.91
C LYS A 888 15.05 -25.23 -17.96
N HIS A 889 15.57 -24.49 -16.99
CA HIS A 889 14.73 -23.76 -16.03
C HIS A 889 14.03 -22.56 -16.66
N MET A 890 14.66 -21.87 -17.61
CA MET A 890 14.00 -20.82 -18.37
C MET A 890 12.83 -21.40 -19.18
N ALA A 891 12.98 -22.57 -19.79
CA ALA A 891 11.88 -23.27 -20.45
C ALA A 891 10.75 -23.64 -19.48
N ILE A 892 11.07 -24.15 -18.28
CA ILE A 892 10.09 -24.43 -17.21
C ILE A 892 9.33 -23.16 -16.82
N ILE A 893 10.02 -22.03 -16.64
CA ILE A 893 9.39 -20.75 -16.28
C ILE A 893 8.43 -20.32 -17.38
N HIS A 894 8.86 -20.39 -18.65
CA HIS A 894 8.01 -20.05 -19.79
C HIS A 894 6.78 -20.95 -19.93
N GLU A 895 6.94 -22.26 -19.78
CA GLU A 895 5.86 -23.22 -19.95
C GLU A 895 4.87 -23.19 -18.78
N HIS A 896 5.39 -23.10 -17.56
CA HIS A 896 4.62 -23.35 -16.35
C HIS A 896 4.40 -22.15 -15.46
N LEU A 897 5.01 -20.98 -15.69
CA LEU A 897 4.85 -19.83 -14.79
C LEU A 897 4.46 -18.54 -15.52
N LEU A 898 4.82 -18.41 -16.79
CA LEU A 898 4.50 -17.22 -17.58
C LEU A 898 3.03 -17.19 -17.99
N CYS A 899 2.39 -16.06 -17.77
CA CYS A 899 1.01 -15.75 -18.15
C CYS A 899 0.96 -14.41 -18.91
N PRO A 900 -0.21 -14.02 -19.48
CA PRO A 900 -0.34 -12.76 -20.21
C PRO A 900 0.05 -11.53 -19.38
N ASP A 901 -0.28 -11.53 -18.09
CA ASP A 901 -0.02 -10.45 -17.14
C ASP A 901 1.35 -10.50 -16.45
N GLY A 902 2.19 -11.49 -16.76
CA GLY A 902 3.53 -11.64 -16.19
C GLY A 902 3.80 -13.06 -15.68
N VAL A 903 4.92 -13.21 -14.98
CA VAL A 903 5.33 -14.52 -14.43
C VAL A 903 4.77 -14.70 -13.03
N ARG A 904 4.26 -15.90 -12.73
CA ARG A 904 3.74 -16.27 -11.41
C ARG A 904 4.80 -16.93 -10.54
N LEU A 905 4.71 -16.73 -9.23
CA LEU A 905 5.60 -17.26 -8.19
C LEU A 905 5.60 -18.79 -8.16
N MET A 906 4.47 -19.42 -8.48
CA MET A 906 4.26 -20.87 -8.47
C MET A 906 3.34 -21.31 -9.62
N ASP A 907 3.44 -22.57 -10.02
CA ASP A 907 2.63 -23.14 -11.12
C ASP A 907 1.18 -23.43 -10.73
N ARG A 908 0.90 -23.38 -9.43
CA ARG A 908 -0.41 -23.52 -8.83
C ARG A 908 -0.46 -22.75 -7.51
N MET A 909 -1.66 -22.30 -7.13
CA MET A 909 -1.90 -21.72 -5.81
C MET A 909 -1.80 -22.78 -4.71
N ALA A 910 -1.38 -22.37 -3.51
CA ALA A 910 -1.53 -23.20 -2.32
C ALA A 910 -3.03 -23.50 -2.12
N GLU A 911 -3.35 -24.76 -1.84
CA GLU A 911 -4.72 -25.19 -1.57
C GLU A 911 -5.21 -24.50 -0.29
N TYR A 912 -6.28 -23.72 -0.41
CA TYR A 912 -6.85 -23.01 0.73
C TYR A 912 -7.85 -23.90 1.48
N LYS A 913 -7.54 -24.19 2.75
CA LYS A 913 -8.35 -25.05 3.63
C LYS A 913 -8.94 -24.25 4.79
N ALA A 914 -9.63 -23.16 4.46
CA ALA A 914 -10.26 -22.24 5.42
C ALA A 914 -9.29 -21.79 6.54
N GLY A 915 -8.07 -21.41 6.19
CA GLY A 915 -7.09 -20.97 7.19
C GLY A 915 -6.39 -22.08 7.96
N LYS A 916 -6.47 -23.36 7.55
CA LYS A 916 -5.66 -24.42 8.14
C LYS A 916 -4.21 -24.30 7.69
N GLN A 917 -3.30 -24.09 8.64
CA GLN A 917 -1.86 -24.08 8.40
C GLN A 917 -1.30 -25.50 8.39
N SER A 918 -0.57 -25.84 7.34
CA SER A 918 0.09 -27.13 7.14
C SER A 918 1.60 -26.97 6.95
N TYR A 919 2.03 -26.18 5.97
CA TYR A 919 3.45 -25.90 5.71
C TYR A 919 3.76 -24.42 5.90
N PHE A 920 2.87 -23.55 5.44
CA PHE A 920 3.07 -22.12 5.41
C PHE A 920 2.06 -21.38 6.28
N LYS A 921 2.46 -20.23 6.84
CA LYS A 921 1.56 -19.36 7.59
C LYS A 921 0.63 -18.60 6.64
N ARG A 922 0.96 -17.36 6.25
CA ARG A 922 0.00 -16.42 5.64
C ARG A 922 -0.57 -16.89 4.29
N ALA A 923 0.20 -17.63 3.48
CA ALA A 923 -0.28 -18.17 2.20
C ALA A 923 -1.48 -19.13 2.33
N GLU A 924 -1.58 -19.82 3.47
CA GLU A 924 -2.67 -20.73 3.80
C GLU A 924 -3.75 -20.06 4.68
N LEU A 925 -3.45 -18.90 5.27
CA LEU A 925 -4.38 -18.10 6.09
C LEU A 925 -5.17 -17.04 5.29
N ALA A 926 -4.60 -16.49 4.22
CA ALA A 926 -5.24 -15.41 3.47
C ALA A 926 -6.49 -15.90 2.73
N ALA A 927 -7.64 -15.32 3.08
CA ALA A 927 -8.92 -15.61 2.44
C ALA A 927 -9.12 -14.78 1.15
N ASN A 928 -8.57 -13.57 1.12
CA ASN A 928 -8.48 -12.72 -0.07
C ASN A 928 -7.48 -13.29 -1.09
N LEU A 929 -7.83 -13.14 -2.38
CA LEU A 929 -6.90 -13.35 -3.48
C LEU A 929 -6.25 -12.02 -3.86
N GLY A 930 -5.09 -11.74 -3.27
CA GLY A 930 -4.32 -10.55 -3.56
C GLY A 930 -2.88 -10.64 -3.09
N ARG A 931 -2.06 -9.65 -3.46
CA ARG A 931 -0.65 -9.58 -3.09
C ARG A 931 0.15 -10.83 -3.52
N GLU A 932 1.03 -11.35 -2.66
CA GLU A 932 1.85 -12.53 -2.95
C GLU A 932 0.98 -13.78 -3.20
N VAL A 933 -0.21 -13.85 -2.58
CA VAL A 933 -1.16 -14.98 -2.72
C VAL A 933 -1.79 -15.05 -4.11
N GLY A 934 -1.90 -13.92 -4.82
CA GLY A 934 -2.29 -13.86 -6.23
C GLY A 934 -1.26 -14.42 -7.20
N LEU A 935 -0.05 -14.72 -6.69
CA LEU A 935 1.11 -15.30 -7.36
C LEU A 935 1.80 -14.42 -8.40
N GLN A 936 1.19 -13.37 -8.95
CA GLN A 936 1.93 -12.37 -9.74
C GLN A 936 2.25 -11.21 -8.80
N TYR A 937 3.46 -11.23 -8.23
CA TYR A 937 4.00 -10.10 -7.49
C TYR A 937 5.07 -9.41 -8.34
N CYS A 938 4.84 -8.14 -8.69
CA CYS A 938 5.60 -7.42 -9.72
C CYS A 938 7.10 -7.37 -9.41
N HIS A 939 7.49 -7.32 -8.14
CA HIS A 939 8.89 -7.39 -7.73
C HIS A 939 9.58 -8.67 -8.24
N ALA A 940 8.95 -9.84 -8.08
CA ALA A 940 9.51 -11.11 -8.56
C ALA A 940 9.56 -11.17 -10.09
N HIS A 941 8.59 -10.53 -10.77
CA HIS A 941 8.61 -10.36 -12.22
C HIS A 941 9.82 -9.52 -12.69
N ILE A 942 10.20 -8.48 -11.95
CA ILE A 942 11.40 -7.69 -12.25
C ILE A 942 12.68 -8.53 -12.13
N ARG A 943 12.76 -9.42 -11.12
CA ARG A 943 13.88 -10.36 -11.01
C ARG A 943 13.88 -11.42 -12.12
N PHE A 944 12.73 -11.79 -12.64
CA PHE A 944 12.65 -12.61 -13.86
C PHE A 944 13.23 -11.88 -15.08
N ILE A 945 12.98 -10.57 -15.22
CA ILE A 945 13.62 -9.74 -16.26
C ILE A 945 15.15 -9.73 -16.09
N GLU A 946 15.66 -9.58 -14.86
CA GLU A 946 17.10 -9.68 -14.55
C GLU A 946 17.70 -11.01 -15.04
N ALA A 947 17.02 -12.14 -14.80
CA ALA A 947 17.44 -13.45 -15.28
C ALA A 947 17.42 -13.56 -16.83
N LEU A 948 16.41 -13.00 -17.50
CA LEU A 948 16.34 -12.97 -18.96
C LEU A 948 17.51 -12.16 -19.57
N CYS A 949 17.86 -11.01 -18.98
CA CYS A 949 19.01 -10.21 -19.40
C CYS A 949 20.34 -10.98 -19.22
N LYS A 950 20.46 -11.73 -18.11
CA LYS A 950 21.63 -12.57 -17.86
C LYS A 950 21.85 -13.60 -18.98
N MET A 951 20.76 -14.17 -19.48
CA MET A 951 20.75 -15.15 -20.57
C MET A 951 20.72 -14.52 -21.99
N GLY A 952 20.55 -13.20 -22.11
CA GLY A 952 20.48 -12.49 -23.39
C GLY A 952 19.21 -12.75 -24.21
N LYS A 953 18.08 -13.04 -23.55
CA LYS A 953 16.79 -13.29 -24.22
C LYS A 953 16.09 -11.98 -24.60
N ALA A 954 16.69 -11.20 -25.50
CA ALA A 954 16.35 -9.79 -25.71
C ALA A 954 14.87 -9.53 -26.08
N GLU A 955 14.30 -10.24 -27.05
CA GLU A 955 12.88 -10.07 -27.40
C GLU A 955 11.96 -10.31 -26.20
N THR A 956 12.22 -11.38 -25.43
CA THR A 956 11.43 -11.73 -24.24
C THR A 956 11.58 -10.71 -23.11
N VAL A 957 12.75 -10.08 -22.96
CA VAL A 957 12.95 -8.97 -22.02
C VAL A 957 11.95 -7.85 -22.33
N PHE A 958 11.89 -7.40 -23.59
CA PHE A 958 11.02 -6.29 -23.98
C PHE A 958 9.53 -6.66 -23.89
N GLU A 959 9.14 -7.88 -24.26
CA GLU A 959 7.76 -8.36 -24.09
C GLU A 959 7.26 -8.31 -22.64
N ASN A 960 8.16 -8.49 -21.66
CA ASN A 960 7.79 -8.55 -20.24
C ASN A 960 7.99 -7.23 -19.51
N LEU A 961 8.90 -6.36 -19.97
CA LEU A 961 9.16 -5.05 -19.38
C LEU A 961 7.87 -4.21 -19.21
N TYR A 962 7.00 -4.22 -20.23
CA TYR A 962 5.77 -3.42 -20.25
C TYR A 962 4.58 -4.05 -19.51
N LYS A 963 4.61 -5.34 -19.15
CA LYS A 963 3.49 -6.02 -18.48
C LYS A 963 3.22 -5.50 -17.08
N ILE A 964 4.19 -4.81 -16.48
CA ILE A 964 4.09 -4.22 -15.15
C ILE A 964 4.16 -2.69 -15.17
N ILE A 965 4.06 -2.08 -16.36
CA ILE A 965 3.96 -0.63 -16.51
C ILE A 965 2.48 -0.23 -16.55
N PRO A 966 2.00 0.61 -15.63
CA PRO A 966 0.58 0.99 -15.56
C PRO A 966 0.12 1.87 -16.75
N VAL A 967 1.05 2.57 -17.42
CA VAL A 967 0.77 3.46 -18.57
C VAL A 967 0.21 2.67 -19.77
N GLY A 968 -1.09 2.80 -20.02
CA GLY A 968 -1.75 2.11 -21.12
C GLY A 968 -1.64 0.59 -21.01
N ILE A 969 -1.74 0.05 -19.79
CA ILE A 969 -1.46 -1.35 -19.44
C ILE A 969 -2.14 -2.38 -20.35
N GLN A 970 -3.36 -2.09 -20.82
CA GLN A 970 -4.14 -3.00 -21.68
C GLN A 970 -3.50 -3.26 -23.05
N SER A 971 -2.55 -2.41 -23.49
CA SER A 971 -1.76 -2.66 -24.69
C SER A 971 -0.77 -3.82 -24.53
N ALA A 972 -0.24 -4.03 -23.32
CA ALA A 972 0.65 -5.15 -22.99
C ALA A 972 -0.10 -6.33 -22.38
N VAL A 973 -1.18 -6.07 -21.64
CA VAL A 973 -1.98 -7.06 -20.91
C VAL A 973 -3.47 -6.87 -21.25
N PRO A 974 -3.98 -7.45 -22.35
CA PRO A 974 -5.35 -7.19 -22.83
C PRO A 974 -6.48 -7.55 -21.84
N ASN A 975 -6.24 -8.49 -20.94
CA ASN A 975 -7.18 -8.90 -19.90
C ASN A 975 -7.03 -8.08 -18.59
N ALA A 976 -6.18 -7.06 -18.53
CA ALA A 976 -6.08 -6.19 -17.35
C ALA A 976 -7.32 -5.28 -17.20
N GLU A 977 -7.79 -5.13 -15.97
CA GLU A 977 -8.69 -4.05 -15.56
C GLU A 977 -7.96 -2.70 -15.55
N LEU A 978 -8.72 -1.63 -15.77
CA LEU A 978 -8.25 -0.25 -15.64
C LEU A 978 -7.67 -0.01 -14.23
N ARG A 979 -6.63 0.81 -14.17
CA ARG A 979 -5.95 1.21 -12.93
C ARG A 979 -5.35 2.60 -13.07
N GLN A 980 -4.90 3.17 -11.97
CA GLN A 980 -4.16 4.42 -11.98
C GLN A 980 -2.87 4.27 -12.78
N SER A 981 -2.65 5.14 -13.78
CA SER A 981 -1.62 4.91 -14.82
C SER A 981 -0.23 5.46 -14.46
N ASN A 982 -0.09 6.21 -13.35
CA ASN A 982 1.16 6.84 -12.91
C ASN A 982 1.70 6.29 -11.56
N ALA A 983 1.14 5.19 -11.06
CA ALA A 983 1.54 4.60 -9.78
C ALA A 983 1.93 3.13 -9.96
N TYR A 984 3.08 2.74 -9.39
CA TYR A 984 3.45 1.33 -9.32
C TYR A 984 2.39 0.53 -8.58
N PHE A 985 2.07 -0.66 -9.09
CA PHE A 985 1.17 -1.64 -8.45
C PHE A 985 1.98 -2.88 -8.06
N SER A 986 1.80 -3.36 -6.84
CA SER A 986 2.64 -4.43 -6.27
C SER A 986 2.34 -5.82 -6.81
N SER A 987 1.13 -6.05 -7.32
CA SER A 987 0.62 -7.36 -7.74
C SER A 987 -0.41 -7.27 -8.86
N SER A 988 -0.54 -8.37 -9.61
CA SER A 988 -1.57 -8.58 -10.63
C SER A 988 -2.41 -9.80 -10.25
N ASP A 989 -3.61 -9.55 -9.73
CA ASP A 989 -4.44 -10.55 -9.09
C ASP A 989 -5.59 -10.96 -10.01
N GLY A 990 -5.88 -12.26 -10.09
CA GLY A 990 -7.06 -12.74 -10.80
C GLY A 990 -8.35 -12.16 -10.23
N LYS A 991 -9.30 -11.76 -11.07
CA LYS A 991 -10.62 -11.27 -10.64
C LYS A 991 -11.55 -12.43 -10.29
N PHE A 992 -11.14 -13.22 -9.30
CA PHE A 992 -11.95 -14.26 -8.67
C PHE A 992 -12.53 -13.74 -7.35
N ASN A 993 -13.66 -14.29 -6.92
CA ASN A 993 -14.29 -13.81 -5.70
C ASN A 993 -13.67 -14.43 -4.43
N ASP A 994 -13.08 -15.61 -4.52
CA ASP A 994 -12.42 -16.28 -3.40
C ASP A 994 -11.32 -17.25 -3.85
N ARG A 995 -10.60 -17.81 -2.87
CA ARG A 995 -9.50 -18.76 -3.07
C ARG A 995 -9.93 -20.09 -3.70
N TYR A 996 -11.17 -20.53 -3.49
CA TYR A 996 -11.65 -21.81 -4.02
C TYR A 996 -11.89 -21.69 -5.52
N GLU A 997 -12.61 -20.64 -5.94
CA GLU A 997 -12.85 -20.33 -7.34
C GLU A 997 -11.52 -20.17 -8.10
N ALA A 998 -10.57 -19.44 -7.50
CA ALA A 998 -9.26 -19.20 -8.07
C ALA A 998 -8.42 -20.49 -8.22
N TYR A 999 -8.51 -21.39 -7.24
CA TYR A 999 -7.79 -22.68 -7.25
C TYR A 999 -8.33 -23.61 -8.34
N ASP A 1000 -9.66 -23.70 -8.49
CA ASP A 1000 -10.32 -24.55 -9.49
C ASP A 1000 -10.17 -24.00 -10.92
N ASN A 1001 -10.12 -22.68 -11.07
CA ASN A 1001 -10.07 -22.00 -12.37
C ASN A 1001 -8.71 -21.37 -12.70
N PHE A 1002 -7.64 -21.78 -12.03
CA PHE A 1002 -6.29 -21.22 -12.21
C PHE A 1002 -5.82 -21.16 -13.68
N GLN A 1003 -6.26 -22.12 -14.50
CA GLN A 1003 -5.94 -22.17 -15.93
C GLN A 1003 -6.40 -20.91 -16.68
N GLN A 1004 -7.48 -20.26 -16.26
CA GLN A 1004 -7.97 -19.03 -16.89
C GLN A 1004 -6.97 -17.87 -16.79
N LEU A 1005 -6.09 -17.87 -15.78
CA LEU A 1005 -4.99 -16.90 -15.66
C LEU A 1005 -3.92 -17.13 -16.73
N ARG A 1006 -3.66 -18.40 -17.08
CA ARG A 1006 -2.68 -18.76 -18.12
C ARG A 1006 -3.18 -18.44 -19.52
N THR A 1007 -4.47 -18.62 -19.77
CA THR A 1007 -5.09 -18.32 -21.08
C THR A 1007 -5.46 -16.86 -21.23
N GLY A 1008 -5.58 -16.11 -20.13
CA GLY A 1008 -6.04 -14.71 -20.13
C GLY A 1008 -7.57 -14.57 -20.22
N ASP A 1009 -8.32 -15.65 -19.98
CA ASP A 1009 -9.79 -15.67 -20.04
C ASP A 1009 -10.43 -14.94 -18.86
N VAL A 1010 -9.74 -14.90 -17.71
CA VAL A 1010 -10.15 -14.12 -16.54
C VAL A 1010 -9.47 -12.76 -16.54
N LYS A 1011 -10.20 -11.72 -16.12
CA LYS A 1011 -9.62 -10.39 -15.91
C LYS A 1011 -8.63 -10.39 -14.74
N VAL A 1012 -7.66 -9.49 -14.79
CA VAL A 1012 -6.70 -9.28 -13.69
C VAL A 1012 -6.72 -7.83 -13.19
N LYS A 1013 -6.69 -7.64 -11.88
CA LYS A 1013 -6.73 -6.34 -11.20
C LYS A 1013 -5.38 -6.01 -10.55
N GLY A 1014 -5.10 -4.71 -10.37
CA GLY A 1014 -3.87 -4.25 -9.72
C GLY A 1014 -3.98 -4.22 -8.19
N GLY A 1015 -2.92 -4.64 -7.52
CA GLY A 1015 -2.80 -4.60 -6.06
C GLY A 1015 -2.45 -3.22 -5.47
N TRP A 1016 -1.81 -3.24 -4.31
CA TRP A 1016 -1.41 -2.04 -3.55
C TRP A 1016 -0.39 -1.17 -4.27
N ARG A 1017 -0.36 0.12 -3.94
CA ARG A 1017 0.31 1.13 -4.78
C ARG A 1017 1.42 1.90 -4.06
N ILE A 1018 2.36 2.37 -4.89
CA ILE A 1018 3.50 3.24 -4.55
C ILE A 1018 4.56 2.59 -3.67
N TYR A 1019 4.21 2.16 -2.45
CA TYR A 1019 5.16 1.67 -1.47
C TYR A 1019 5.67 0.26 -1.81
N SER A 1020 6.87 0.17 -2.39
CA SER A 1020 7.54 -1.08 -2.70
C SER A 1020 9.00 -0.83 -3.07
N SER A 1021 9.85 -1.85 -2.96
CA SER A 1021 11.15 -1.86 -3.64
C SER A 1021 11.03 -1.89 -5.17
N GLY A 1022 9.88 -2.33 -5.71
CA GLY A 1022 9.62 -2.54 -7.14
C GLY A 1022 10.05 -1.39 -8.06
N PRO A 1023 9.64 -0.13 -7.83
CA PRO A 1023 10.05 1.02 -8.63
C PRO A 1023 11.57 1.17 -8.76
N GLY A 1024 12.29 1.08 -7.63
CA GLY A 1024 13.75 1.25 -7.61
C GLY A 1024 14.49 0.11 -8.33
N ILE A 1025 14.07 -1.14 -8.10
CA ILE A 1025 14.67 -2.28 -8.80
C ILE A 1025 14.30 -2.32 -10.28
N TYR A 1026 13.11 -1.84 -10.67
CA TYR A 1026 12.73 -1.72 -12.08
C TYR A 1026 13.66 -0.77 -12.82
N ILE A 1027 13.92 0.41 -12.25
CA ILE A 1027 14.86 1.40 -12.79
C ILE A 1027 16.26 0.79 -12.89
N ASN A 1028 16.72 0.10 -11.84
CA ASN A 1028 18.00 -0.58 -11.87
C ASN A 1028 18.07 -1.62 -13.00
N GLN A 1029 17.07 -2.48 -13.18
CA GLN A 1029 17.11 -3.47 -14.26
C GLN A 1029 17.06 -2.82 -15.64
N LEU A 1030 16.28 -1.77 -15.83
CA LEU A 1030 16.25 -1.02 -17.09
C LEU A 1030 17.65 -0.47 -17.45
N ILE A 1031 18.32 0.21 -16.51
CA ILE A 1031 19.63 0.83 -16.76
C ILE A 1031 20.75 -0.20 -16.79
N SER A 1032 20.89 -0.97 -15.71
CA SER A 1032 22.07 -1.82 -15.46
C SER A 1032 22.06 -3.13 -16.24
N SER A 1033 20.87 -3.66 -16.56
CA SER A 1033 20.70 -4.99 -17.16
C SER A 1033 20.19 -4.95 -18.60
N VAL A 1034 19.16 -4.13 -18.91
CA VAL A 1034 18.60 -4.02 -20.27
C VAL A 1034 19.47 -3.11 -21.13
N LEU A 1035 19.66 -1.86 -20.73
CA LEU A 1035 20.56 -0.91 -21.40
C LEU A 1035 22.03 -1.24 -21.15
N GLY A 1036 22.30 -2.01 -20.08
CA GLY A 1036 23.60 -2.60 -19.82
C GLY A 1036 24.66 -1.60 -19.39
N ILE A 1037 24.27 -0.47 -18.78
CA ILE A 1037 25.17 0.60 -18.35
C ILE A 1037 25.41 0.47 -16.85
N ARG A 1038 26.60 0.04 -16.46
CA ARG A 1038 26.98 -0.14 -15.05
C ARG A 1038 28.48 0.05 -14.84
N TYR A 1039 28.95 -0.10 -13.61
CA TYR A 1039 30.34 0.19 -13.26
C TYR A 1039 30.99 -0.98 -12.52
N GLN A 1040 32.29 -1.18 -12.76
CA GLN A 1040 33.13 -2.11 -12.00
C GLN A 1040 34.48 -1.44 -11.75
N GLN A 1041 34.85 -1.26 -10.47
CA GLN A 1041 36.06 -0.54 -10.04
C GLN A 1041 36.17 0.83 -10.72
N GLN A 1042 35.05 1.56 -10.81
CA GLN A 1042 34.89 2.84 -11.50
C GLN A 1042 35.05 2.80 -13.03
N SER A 1043 35.41 1.68 -13.62
CA SER A 1043 35.43 1.48 -15.08
C SER A 1043 34.01 1.19 -15.59
N LEU A 1044 33.71 1.62 -16.82
CA LEU A 1044 32.37 1.50 -17.41
C LEU A 1044 32.20 0.10 -18.00
N VAL A 1045 31.13 -0.57 -17.60
CA VAL A 1045 30.69 -1.82 -18.20
C VAL A 1045 29.52 -1.52 -19.14
N LEU A 1046 29.66 -1.99 -20.38
CA LEU A 1046 28.66 -1.94 -21.43
C LEU A 1046 28.25 -3.36 -21.79
N ASP A 1047 27.06 -3.77 -21.37
CA ASP A 1047 26.51 -5.12 -21.60
C ASP A 1047 25.00 -5.07 -21.94
N PRO A 1048 24.62 -4.32 -23.00
CA PRO A 1048 23.22 -4.16 -23.39
C PRO A 1048 22.61 -5.48 -23.87
N VAL A 1049 21.31 -5.64 -23.63
CA VAL A 1049 20.47 -6.73 -24.13
C VAL A 1049 19.26 -6.09 -24.82
N ILE A 1050 19.40 -5.86 -26.13
CA ILE A 1050 18.50 -5.04 -26.94
C ILE A 1050 17.91 -5.86 -28.08
N ALA A 1051 16.58 -5.90 -28.15
CA ALA A 1051 15.85 -6.57 -29.21
C ALA A 1051 16.09 -5.88 -30.56
N ARG A 1052 16.32 -6.65 -31.61
CA ARG A 1052 16.53 -6.10 -32.98
C ARG A 1052 15.30 -5.39 -33.49
N THR A 1053 14.13 -5.82 -33.05
CA THR A 1053 12.82 -5.26 -33.42
C THR A 1053 12.70 -3.77 -33.08
N LEU A 1054 13.44 -3.26 -32.09
CA LEU A 1054 13.42 -1.85 -31.69
C LEU A 1054 14.19 -0.92 -32.63
N GLY A 1055 15.05 -1.47 -33.48
CA GLY A 1055 16.01 -0.68 -34.26
C GLY A 1055 17.07 -0.04 -33.35
N LYS A 1056 17.67 1.05 -33.83
CA LYS A 1056 18.64 1.82 -33.06
C LYS A 1056 18.00 2.39 -31.78
N VAL A 1057 18.68 2.21 -30.65
CA VAL A 1057 18.27 2.78 -29.35
C VAL A 1057 19.13 4.00 -29.05
N THR A 1058 18.51 5.13 -28.78
CA THR A 1058 19.19 6.37 -28.38
C THR A 1058 18.83 6.69 -26.93
N LEU A 1059 19.83 6.94 -26.10
CA LEU A 1059 19.65 7.30 -24.69
C LEU A 1059 20.45 8.56 -24.37
N ASN A 1060 19.78 9.60 -23.88
CA ASN A 1060 20.46 10.70 -23.21
C ASN A 1060 20.69 10.31 -21.75
N PHE A 1061 21.94 10.36 -21.30
CA PHE A 1061 22.33 10.00 -19.94
C PHE A 1061 23.59 10.76 -19.52
N ARG A 1062 24.00 10.64 -18.26
CA ARG A 1062 25.31 11.12 -17.79
C ARG A 1062 26.24 9.97 -17.46
N ILE A 1063 27.47 10.08 -17.96
CA ILE A 1063 28.58 9.18 -17.63
C ILE A 1063 29.64 10.02 -16.91
N PHE A 1064 29.94 9.71 -15.66
CA PHE A 1064 30.85 10.50 -14.81
C PHE A 1064 30.46 11.99 -14.80
N ASP A 1065 29.18 12.27 -14.52
CA ASP A 1065 28.55 13.60 -14.51
C ASP A 1065 28.57 14.40 -15.81
N LYS A 1066 29.16 13.85 -16.89
CA LYS A 1066 29.21 14.50 -18.20
C LYS A 1066 28.02 14.07 -19.06
N PRO A 1067 27.29 15.01 -19.69
CA PRO A 1067 26.22 14.68 -20.63
C PRO A 1067 26.75 13.81 -21.78
N CYS A 1068 26.02 12.73 -22.09
CA CYS A 1068 26.37 11.78 -23.13
C CYS A 1068 25.11 11.26 -23.83
N GLN A 1069 25.11 11.33 -25.16
CA GLN A 1069 24.16 10.58 -25.97
C GLN A 1069 24.76 9.21 -26.24
N ILE A 1070 24.06 8.16 -25.84
CA ILE A 1070 24.46 6.77 -26.01
C ILE A 1070 23.59 6.18 -27.12
N ILE A 1071 24.22 5.66 -28.16
CA ILE A 1071 23.53 5.04 -29.30
C ILE A 1071 23.92 3.57 -29.35
N ILE A 1072 22.92 2.68 -29.30
CA ILE A 1072 23.09 1.24 -29.37
C ILE A 1072 22.53 0.75 -30.71
N HIS A 1073 23.36 0.04 -31.47
CA HIS A 1073 23.04 -0.53 -32.78
C HIS A 1073 22.90 -2.06 -32.68
N PRO A 1074 21.67 -2.61 -32.63
CA PRO A 1074 21.45 -4.05 -32.51
C PRO A 1074 21.48 -4.82 -33.85
N GLU A 1075 21.80 -4.16 -34.98
CA GLU A 1075 21.73 -4.77 -36.32
C GLU A 1075 22.52 -6.09 -36.46
N GLN A 1076 23.68 -6.17 -35.80
CA GLN A 1076 24.60 -7.30 -35.91
C GLN A 1076 24.49 -8.28 -34.72
N GLY A 1077 23.70 -7.99 -33.69
CA GLY A 1077 23.63 -8.74 -32.43
C GLY A 1077 22.60 -8.17 -31.46
N GLU A 1078 22.05 -8.98 -30.58
CA GLU A 1078 21.11 -8.51 -29.53
C GLU A 1078 21.81 -8.23 -28.20
N HIS A 1079 23.08 -8.60 -28.10
CA HIS A 1079 23.94 -8.41 -26.94
C HIS A 1079 25.41 -8.43 -27.40
N THR A 1080 26.33 -8.12 -26.49
CA THR A 1080 27.80 -8.14 -26.71
C THR A 1080 28.31 -7.06 -27.65
N PRO A 1081 28.84 -5.95 -27.12
CA PRO A 1081 29.50 -4.94 -27.95
C PRO A 1081 30.67 -5.51 -28.76
N LYS A 1082 30.61 -5.37 -30.09
CA LYS A 1082 31.68 -5.68 -31.05
C LYS A 1082 32.57 -4.48 -31.34
N LYS A 1083 32.02 -3.28 -31.21
CA LYS A 1083 32.71 -2.01 -31.42
C LYS A 1083 32.10 -0.97 -30.47
N VAL A 1084 32.97 -0.13 -29.90
CA VAL A 1084 32.58 1.01 -29.07
C VAL A 1084 33.36 2.22 -29.55
N CYS A 1085 32.67 3.34 -29.81
CA CYS A 1085 33.27 4.62 -30.18
C CYS A 1085 32.78 5.71 -29.24
N LEU A 1086 33.68 6.58 -28.80
CA LEU A 1086 33.33 7.80 -28.08
C LEU A 1086 33.90 8.99 -28.85
N ASN A 1087 33.03 9.93 -29.24
CA ASN A 1087 33.40 11.13 -30.00
C ASN A 1087 34.21 10.78 -31.26
N ASP A 1088 33.68 9.87 -32.09
CA ASP A 1088 34.29 9.30 -33.31
C ASP A 1088 35.59 8.49 -33.09
N LYS A 1089 36.06 8.32 -31.85
CA LYS A 1089 37.27 7.57 -31.54
C LYS A 1089 36.94 6.15 -31.06
N PRO A 1090 37.45 5.09 -31.73
CA PRO A 1090 37.32 3.72 -31.23
C PRO A 1090 37.95 3.57 -29.85
N LEU A 1091 37.23 2.93 -28.93
CA LEU A 1091 37.71 2.63 -27.59
C LEU A 1091 38.26 1.20 -27.52
N THR A 1092 39.36 1.03 -26.78
CA THR A 1092 39.83 -0.29 -26.37
C THR A 1092 39.01 -0.78 -25.20
N PHE A 1093 38.64 -2.05 -25.21
CA PHE A 1093 37.83 -2.65 -24.15
C PHE A 1093 38.24 -4.11 -23.92
N THR A 1094 37.89 -4.61 -22.74
CA THR A 1094 38.08 -6.02 -22.35
C THR A 1094 36.73 -6.72 -22.35
N GLN A 1095 36.61 -7.83 -23.07
CA GLN A 1095 35.39 -8.64 -23.04
C GLN A 1095 35.23 -9.30 -21.67
N LEU A 1096 34.04 -9.18 -21.09
CA LEU A 1096 33.68 -9.81 -19.82
C LEU A 1096 33.14 -11.22 -20.03
N ALA A 1097 33.31 -12.06 -19.02
CA ALA A 1097 32.72 -13.38 -18.99
C ALA A 1097 31.21 -13.31 -18.68
N ASN A 1098 30.45 -14.21 -19.28
CA ASN A 1098 29.09 -14.55 -18.90
C ASN A 1098 28.92 -16.05 -19.19
N PRO A 1099 28.32 -16.84 -18.28
CA PRO A 1099 28.22 -18.28 -18.46
C PRO A 1099 27.23 -18.71 -19.57
N TYR A 1100 26.22 -17.89 -19.87
CA TYR A 1100 25.08 -18.26 -20.73
C TYR A 1100 25.16 -17.69 -22.14
N ARG A 1101 25.98 -16.66 -22.34
CA ARG A 1101 26.16 -15.99 -23.63
C ARG A 1101 27.54 -15.34 -23.68
N THR A 1102 27.88 -14.74 -24.82
CA THR A 1102 29.01 -13.80 -24.85
C THR A 1102 28.70 -12.60 -23.95
N GLY A 1103 29.62 -12.27 -23.03
CA GLY A 1103 29.43 -11.15 -22.12
C GLY A 1103 29.59 -9.79 -22.78
N GLY A 1104 29.36 -8.74 -22.02
CA GLY A 1104 29.59 -7.36 -22.43
C GLY A 1104 31.07 -7.00 -22.45
N VAL A 1105 31.36 -5.70 -22.39
CA VAL A 1105 32.73 -5.18 -22.42
C VAL A 1105 32.95 -4.19 -21.28
N LEU A 1106 34.18 -4.15 -20.77
CA LEU A 1106 34.66 -3.17 -19.81
C LEU A 1106 35.57 -2.18 -20.52
N VAL A 1107 35.28 -0.89 -20.37
CA VAL A 1107 36.10 0.22 -20.83
C VAL A 1107 36.72 0.89 -19.61
N GLU A 1108 38.04 0.95 -19.58
CA GLU A 1108 38.77 1.51 -18.45
C GLU A 1108 38.45 2.99 -18.23
N LYS A 1109 38.33 3.40 -16.96
CA LYS A 1109 38.02 4.78 -16.58
C LYS A 1109 38.96 5.80 -17.24
N ASP A 1110 40.28 5.56 -17.21
CA ASP A 1110 41.29 6.48 -17.78
C ASP A 1110 41.08 6.71 -19.30
N VAL A 1111 40.62 5.69 -20.02
CA VAL A 1111 40.32 5.77 -21.46
C VAL A 1111 39.11 6.67 -21.71
N LEU A 1112 38.10 6.58 -20.85
CA LEU A 1112 36.90 7.42 -20.92
C LEU A 1112 37.19 8.86 -20.51
N GLU A 1113 37.85 9.08 -19.38
CA GLU A 1113 38.15 10.43 -18.88
C GLU A 1113 39.01 11.25 -19.84
N SER A 1114 39.96 10.60 -20.52
CA SER A 1114 40.81 11.26 -21.52
C SER A 1114 40.09 11.62 -22.82
N THR A 1115 38.90 11.04 -23.07
CA THR A 1115 38.13 11.22 -24.31
C THR A 1115 36.84 12.03 -24.09
N LEU A 1116 36.23 11.95 -22.91
CA LEU A 1116 35.00 12.65 -22.55
C LEU A 1116 35.22 14.16 -22.43
N SER A 1117 34.48 14.95 -23.23
CA SER A 1117 34.39 16.40 -23.13
C SER A 1117 33.36 16.86 -22.11
N ALA A 1118 33.37 18.15 -21.75
CA ALA A 1118 32.40 18.73 -20.82
C ALA A 1118 30.97 18.80 -21.40
N THR A 1119 30.84 18.85 -22.72
CA THR A 1119 29.58 18.94 -23.49
C THR A 1119 29.69 18.05 -24.72
N ASP A 1120 28.54 17.68 -25.29
CA ASP A 1120 28.41 17.02 -26.60
C ASP A 1120 29.16 15.68 -26.74
N ASN A 1121 29.08 14.80 -25.74
CA ASN A 1121 29.61 13.44 -25.87
C ASN A 1121 28.65 12.52 -26.63
N LEU A 1122 29.20 11.70 -27.53
CA LEU A 1122 28.47 10.66 -28.26
C LEU A 1122 29.19 9.32 -28.08
N LEU A 1123 28.52 8.36 -27.43
CA LEU A 1123 28.97 6.99 -27.23
C LEU A 1123 28.18 6.04 -28.14
N GLU A 1124 28.81 5.50 -29.17
CA GLU A 1124 28.20 4.54 -30.08
C GLU A 1124 28.64 3.10 -29.76
N ILE A 1125 27.68 2.18 -29.73
CA ILE A 1125 27.86 0.78 -29.34
C ILE A 1125 27.23 -0.11 -30.42
N TRP A 1126 28.03 -0.95 -31.09
CA TRP A 1126 27.52 -1.93 -32.06
C TRP A 1126 27.56 -3.33 -31.47
N LEU A 1127 26.42 -4.02 -31.44
CA LEU A 1127 26.25 -5.36 -30.84
C LEU A 1127 26.57 -6.50 -31.80
#